data_AF-A0AAV1HPH8-F1
#
_entry.id   AF-A0AAV1HPH8-F1
#
_cell.length_a   1.000
_cell.length_b   1.000
_cell.length_c   1.000
_cell.angle_alpha   90.00
_cell.angle_beta   90.00
_cell.angle_gamma   90.00
#
_symmetry.space_group_name_H-M   'P 1'
#
loop_
_entity.id
_entity.type
_entity.pdbx_description
1 polymer ?
#
loop_
_entity_poly.entity_id
_entity_poly.type
_entity_poly.pdbx_seq_one_letter_code
_entity_poly.pdbx_strand_id
1 'polypeptide(L)'
;MYRTLAPLRAPPPCLPVHPCGFTSDRVGPGPGKTGGRTVGCVPLLPVPIRRSVLHPPRLSLDSPPPPPPPPPPRLMLLLLRYRDPARHRITSRHRYSHRHRRCPQSPFPRFKEVCDPRGSVTQRGGEGVTVRMESQVEEPMVLELKRQLDDEDLDLEQRFNLLNSGLNRVLNTAAVQTDSSVLTHVKSQLYLSGVLSHCILVLSQDPRKLRGNWSGAATLAQLTSSCCVGVEPDRRSEAFHRLFLPSVMDALLSLASQLMKQKECVPLFRKVMDSVGWLLRSHTWLTAQVLSSAHYERIQMCDDVAVSLLCVQLWIQICSASRDFLPGLSDNSVMLLLNEAVGQLAVCPDASVGGASIRLILLLANQQEQRVQPLLLGFKGLDSLLDKDWRGRGFDKDVNQLIALIQSDGGRRSQSQVDTERVRAACVIQAAWRSYQTRRRVKSLHRVMSTLQKRYRALKRHQQQQREAQQWEEELKYQVCLRRQQARRRFHQKQRELLQLLPAEQVQPYLQECERRAAIVIQSFWRGFRERRSYNDTHRHTLKLMQTRTQAAKTLQRAVRQFLQKRRAAKAPPIPPFWIGQKGLTDSRRVELRRQVEEYTSLHPSSRVSSQECERLHEEVQLLIRSELQRGEQQRREEERMEALLAHTHTQLELLRDAPPLSVITATAAESFLSPSGPIATRARDAHNAILQASRLPWWRTLGETAGVDEINPANLQELEAELGGLFVGGSTGVAKVSEVDGRHL
;
A
#
# COMPACT_ATOMS: atom_id res chain seq x y z
N MET A 1 -9.12 -66.06 -6.27
CA MET A 1 -8.25 -67.00 -7.02
C MET A 1 -6.85 -66.38 -7.12
N TYR A 2 -5.83 -67.20 -7.44
CA TYR A 2 -4.38 -66.93 -7.52
C TYR A 2 -3.89 -65.47 -7.73
N ARG A 3 -2.75 -65.02 -7.16
CA ARG A 3 -1.59 -65.76 -6.62
C ARG A 3 -0.78 -64.93 -5.58
N THR A 4 -0.30 -65.60 -4.51
CA THR A 4 0.95 -65.36 -3.70
C THR A 4 1.37 -63.93 -3.27
N LEU A 5 1.55 -63.59 -1.98
CA LEU A 5 2.65 -64.02 -1.04
C LEU A 5 4.06 -63.60 -1.50
N ALA A 6 5.01 -63.10 -0.68
CA ALA A 6 5.08 -62.71 0.75
C ALA A 6 6.35 -61.82 0.99
N PRO A 7 6.60 -61.21 2.18
CA PRO A 7 7.67 -60.19 2.36
C PRO A 7 9.03 -60.73 2.85
N LEU A 8 10.09 -59.91 2.83
CA LEU A 8 11.39 -60.20 3.45
C LEU A 8 12.03 -59.01 4.21
N ARG A 9 12.89 -59.34 5.18
CA ARG A 9 13.65 -58.43 6.06
C ARG A 9 14.98 -57.97 5.43
N ALA A 10 15.60 -56.96 6.04
CA ALA A 10 16.93 -56.45 5.67
C ALA A 10 18.09 -57.29 6.27
N PRO A 11 19.27 -57.29 5.62
CA PRO A 11 20.56 -57.67 6.21
C PRO A 11 21.39 -56.44 6.67
N PRO A 12 22.32 -56.57 7.63
CA PRO A 12 23.26 -55.51 8.04
C PRO A 12 24.70 -55.80 7.49
N PRO A 13 25.87 -55.47 8.12
CA PRO A 13 26.94 -54.75 7.42
C PRO A 13 28.29 -55.49 7.27
N CYS A 14 29.20 -54.96 6.44
CA CYS A 14 30.62 -55.36 6.39
C CYS A 14 31.59 -54.15 6.25
N LEU A 15 32.87 -54.42 6.53
CA LEU A 15 33.97 -53.47 6.76
C LEU A 15 34.87 -53.23 5.52
N PRO A 16 35.80 -52.24 5.53
CA PRO A 16 36.57 -51.85 4.34
C PRO A 16 37.77 -52.76 4.04
N VAL A 17 38.27 -52.67 2.81
CA VAL A 17 39.46 -53.38 2.32
C VAL A 17 40.56 -52.38 1.91
N HIS A 18 41.79 -52.62 2.36
CA HIS A 18 42.97 -51.83 1.97
C HIS A 18 43.54 -52.26 0.61
N PRO A 19 44.16 -51.34 -0.16
CA PRO A 19 44.90 -51.70 -1.36
C PRO A 19 46.36 -52.11 -1.05
N CYS A 20 46.71 -53.34 -1.44
CA CYS A 20 48.08 -53.72 -1.83
C CYS A 20 48.14 -53.76 -3.38
N GLY A 21 49.28 -53.65 -4.06
CA GLY A 21 50.65 -53.44 -3.57
C GLY A 21 51.68 -54.22 -4.38
N PHE A 22 52.29 -53.59 -5.39
CA PHE A 22 53.49 -54.03 -6.13
C PHE A 22 54.23 -52.73 -6.57
N THR A 23 55.49 -52.37 -6.27
CA THR A 23 56.79 -53.02 -5.94
C THR A 23 57.65 -53.42 -7.14
N SER A 24 58.73 -52.66 -7.39
CA SER A 24 59.99 -53.00 -8.10
C SER A 24 60.68 -51.69 -8.58
N ASP A 25 61.96 -51.36 -8.32
CA ASP A 25 62.93 -51.92 -7.35
C ASP A 25 64.17 -50.99 -7.17
N ARG A 26 65.09 -51.35 -6.24
CA ARG A 26 66.44 -50.76 -5.92
C ARG A 26 66.40 -49.40 -5.18
N VAL A 27 66.82 -49.26 -3.90
CA VAL A 27 68.11 -49.54 -3.20
C VAL A 27 69.23 -48.58 -3.65
N GLY A 28 69.98 -47.83 -2.81
CA GLY A 28 70.10 -47.63 -1.33
C GLY A 28 71.51 -47.02 -1.03
N PRO A 29 72.04 -46.81 0.22
CA PRO A 29 71.49 -46.62 1.60
C PRO A 29 71.47 -45.09 1.99
N GLY A 30 71.24 -44.51 3.18
CA GLY A 30 71.35 -44.83 4.64
C GLY A 30 72.41 -43.90 5.32
N PRO A 31 72.48 -43.62 6.67
CA PRO A 31 71.63 -44.01 7.83
C PRO A 31 71.34 -42.88 8.92
N GLY A 32 70.65 -43.22 10.03
CA GLY A 32 70.51 -42.46 11.31
C GLY A 32 69.20 -41.63 11.48
N LYS A 33 68.30 -41.72 12.48
CA LYS A 33 68.26 -41.97 13.97
C LYS A 33 68.79 -40.78 14.82
N THR A 34 68.14 -40.31 15.92
CA THR A 34 66.93 -40.71 16.71
C THR A 34 65.80 -39.63 16.62
N GLY A 35 64.74 -39.45 17.45
CA GLY A 35 64.12 -40.14 18.62
C GLY A 35 64.43 -39.52 20.02
N GLY A 36 63.48 -39.27 20.96
CA GLY A 36 61.99 -39.30 20.94
C GLY A 36 61.32 -39.30 22.35
N ARG A 37 59.97 -39.15 22.43
CA ARG A 37 59.05 -39.23 23.63
C ARG A 37 59.13 -38.05 24.65
N THR A 38 58.16 -37.77 25.53
CA THR A 38 56.98 -38.52 26.08
C THR A 38 55.76 -37.57 26.32
N VAL A 39 54.57 -38.11 26.67
CA VAL A 39 53.31 -37.35 26.97
C VAL A 39 52.61 -37.89 28.23
N GLY A 40 51.91 -37.02 28.96
CA GLY A 40 50.90 -37.37 29.97
C GLY A 40 49.83 -36.26 30.11
N CYS A 41 48.58 -36.63 30.40
CA CYS A 41 47.43 -35.72 30.62
C CYS A 41 46.68 -36.14 31.90
N VAL A 42 45.78 -35.34 32.50
CA VAL A 42 44.29 -35.29 32.31
C VAL A 42 43.73 -34.66 33.62
N PRO A 43 42.56 -33.97 33.75
CA PRO A 43 41.74 -33.13 32.84
C PRO A 43 41.47 -31.71 33.43
N LEU A 44 40.56 -30.89 32.85
CA LEU A 44 39.48 -30.14 33.57
C LEU A 44 38.51 -29.37 32.65
N LEU A 45 37.32 -29.03 33.17
CA LEU A 45 36.16 -28.33 32.58
C LEU A 45 35.28 -27.72 33.73
N PRO A 46 34.27 -26.84 33.52
CA PRO A 46 34.15 -25.72 32.56
C PRO A 46 33.37 -24.44 33.06
N VAL A 47 33.39 -23.34 32.26
CA VAL A 47 32.50 -22.12 32.28
C VAL A 47 32.44 -21.24 33.59
N PRO A 48 31.64 -20.15 33.67
CA PRO A 48 31.65 -18.86 32.92
C PRO A 48 31.91 -17.60 33.81
N ILE A 49 32.16 -16.42 33.21
CA ILE A 49 32.06 -15.11 33.91
C ILE A 49 31.17 -14.12 33.14
N ARG A 50 30.49 -13.21 33.87
CA ARG A 50 29.49 -12.24 33.39
C ARG A 50 30.05 -10.82 33.17
N ARG A 51 29.23 -9.98 32.50
CA ARG A 51 29.36 -8.53 32.33
C ARG A 51 29.64 -7.77 33.65
N SER A 52 30.33 -6.64 33.52
CA SER A 52 30.07 -5.39 34.27
C SER A 52 30.24 -4.18 33.34
N VAL A 53 29.74 -3.01 33.74
CA VAL A 53 29.70 -1.76 32.96
C VAL A 53 30.16 -0.61 33.84
N LEU A 54 30.91 0.35 33.30
CA LEU A 54 31.06 1.70 33.87
C LEU A 54 31.34 2.74 32.76
N HIS A 55 31.08 4.02 33.05
CA HIS A 55 31.11 5.14 32.10
C HIS A 55 32.46 5.90 32.06
N PRO A 56 32.74 6.69 31.01
CA PRO A 56 34.03 7.38 30.81
C PRO A 56 34.07 8.81 31.39
N PRO A 57 35.27 9.36 31.64
CA PRO A 57 35.47 10.78 31.89
C PRO A 57 35.42 11.63 30.59
N ARG A 58 35.12 12.92 30.72
CA ARG A 58 35.29 13.94 29.68
C ARG A 58 36.58 14.73 29.93
N LEU A 59 37.30 15.11 28.87
CA LEU A 59 38.16 16.31 28.86
C LEU A 59 38.07 17.04 27.50
N SER A 60 38.52 18.30 27.50
CA SER A 60 38.10 19.39 26.60
C SER A 60 38.75 19.43 25.21
N LEU A 61 38.27 20.36 24.38
CA LEU A 61 38.92 20.87 23.16
C LEU A 61 40.21 21.65 23.58
N ASP A 62 41.26 21.85 22.78
CA ASP A 62 41.31 22.55 21.48
C ASP A 62 42.60 22.24 20.70
N SER A 63 42.50 22.08 19.37
CA SER A 63 43.62 22.20 18.40
C SER A 63 43.07 22.16 16.96
N PRO A 64 43.50 23.06 16.05
CA PRO A 64 43.07 23.05 14.65
C PRO A 64 43.79 21.95 13.82
N PRO A 65 43.13 21.33 12.83
CA PRO A 65 43.76 20.30 12.00
C PRO A 65 44.71 20.89 10.94
N PRO A 66 45.86 20.23 10.66
CA PRO A 66 46.78 20.65 9.60
C PRO A 66 46.23 20.36 8.19
N PRO A 67 46.66 21.13 7.15
CA PRO A 67 46.21 20.94 5.78
C PRO A 67 46.77 19.66 5.12
N PRO A 68 46.02 18.99 4.23
CA PRO A 68 46.45 17.74 3.60
C PRO A 68 47.44 17.95 2.43
N PRO A 69 48.44 17.06 2.25
CA PRO A 69 49.41 17.16 1.15
C PRO A 69 48.92 16.57 -0.19
N PRO A 70 49.37 17.13 -1.34
CA PRO A 70 49.23 16.56 -2.71
C PRO A 70 50.42 15.62 -3.06
N PRO A 71 50.52 15.00 -4.28
CA PRO A 71 49.61 15.01 -5.44
C PRO A 71 48.90 13.64 -5.64
N PRO A 72 49.32 12.61 -6.43
CA PRO A 72 50.26 12.48 -7.57
C PRO A 72 49.58 12.60 -8.96
N PRO A 73 50.33 12.64 -10.09
CA PRO A 73 49.77 12.73 -11.45
C PRO A 73 49.25 11.38 -12.02
N ARG A 74 48.42 11.47 -13.08
CA ARG A 74 47.76 10.33 -13.75
C ARG A 74 48.71 9.49 -14.59
N LEU A 75 48.69 8.16 -14.40
CA LEU A 75 49.14 7.19 -15.41
C LEU A 75 47.94 6.63 -16.18
N MET A 76 47.98 6.70 -17.52
CA MET A 76 47.00 6.03 -18.39
C MET A 76 47.39 4.56 -18.58
N LEU A 77 46.55 3.64 -18.08
CA LEU A 77 46.57 2.24 -18.48
C LEU A 77 45.34 1.90 -19.33
N LEU A 78 45.57 1.72 -20.63
CA LEU A 78 44.57 1.25 -21.59
C LEU A 78 44.32 -0.25 -21.38
N LEU A 79 43.11 -0.61 -20.91
CA LEU A 79 42.62 -1.98 -20.96
C LEU A 79 41.36 -2.07 -21.83
N LEU A 80 41.56 -2.56 -23.05
CA LEU A 80 40.49 -2.87 -24.00
C LEU A 80 39.59 -3.99 -23.43
N ARG A 81 38.29 -3.69 -23.29
CA ARG A 81 37.23 -4.70 -23.17
C ARG A 81 36.14 -4.43 -24.20
N TYR A 82 36.28 -5.03 -25.38
CA TYR A 82 35.18 -5.18 -26.33
C TYR A 82 34.00 -5.90 -25.68
N ARG A 83 32.78 -5.41 -25.92
CA ARG A 83 31.55 -6.21 -25.84
C ARG A 83 30.46 -5.63 -26.73
N ASP A 84 29.72 -6.51 -27.39
CA ASP A 84 28.82 -6.15 -28.49
C ASP A 84 27.51 -5.48 -28.04
N PRO A 85 27.04 -4.45 -28.77
CA PRO A 85 25.68 -3.95 -28.69
C PRO A 85 24.89 -4.30 -29.96
N ALA A 86 24.38 -5.54 -30.04
CA ALA A 86 23.52 -5.93 -31.15
C ALA A 86 22.05 -5.44 -30.99
N ARG A 87 21.48 -5.06 -32.13
CA ARG A 87 20.03 -4.99 -32.48
C ARG A 87 19.14 -3.81 -32.01
N HIS A 88 18.31 -3.41 -32.99
CA HIS A 88 17.08 -2.59 -33.04
C HIS A 88 17.10 -1.11 -32.61
N ARG A 89 17.17 -0.25 -33.66
CA ARG A 89 16.35 0.97 -33.77
C ARG A 89 14.87 0.57 -33.96
N ILE A 90 13.94 1.35 -33.44
CA ILE A 90 12.64 1.64 -34.08
C ILE A 90 12.45 3.16 -34.00
N THR A 91 11.91 3.75 -35.07
CA THR A 91 11.70 5.21 -35.23
C THR A 91 10.22 5.54 -35.25
N SER A 92 9.80 6.56 -34.51
CA SER A 92 8.51 7.23 -34.70
C SER A 92 8.63 8.72 -34.39
N ARG A 93 8.52 9.57 -35.42
CA ARG A 93 8.26 11.01 -35.26
C ARG A 93 6.78 11.19 -34.85
N HIS A 94 6.46 12.13 -33.94
CA HIS A 94 5.60 13.26 -34.33
C HIS A 94 5.43 14.37 -33.28
N ARG A 95 5.38 15.59 -33.84
CA ARG A 95 4.64 16.81 -33.44
C ARG A 95 4.68 17.28 -31.97
N TYR A 96 5.38 18.40 -31.80
CA TYR A 96 5.06 19.41 -30.77
C TYR A 96 3.63 19.95 -30.93
N SER A 97 3.04 20.42 -29.83
CA SER A 97 2.07 21.51 -29.86
C SER A 97 2.20 22.33 -28.57
N HIS A 98 2.45 23.64 -28.70
CA HIS A 98 2.46 24.58 -27.58
C HIS A 98 1.05 25.17 -27.40
N ARG A 99 0.51 25.15 -26.16
CA ARG A 99 -0.46 26.14 -25.70
C ARG A 99 -0.08 26.62 -24.30
N HIS A 100 -0.29 27.92 -24.07
CA HIS A 100 0.11 28.66 -22.88
C HIS A 100 -1.11 29.00 -22.01
N ARG A 101 -0.86 29.33 -20.72
CA ARG A 101 -1.77 30.07 -19.79
C ARG A 101 -3.02 29.25 -19.37
N ARG A 102 -3.57 29.37 -18.15
CA ARG A 102 -3.32 30.20 -16.94
C ARG A 102 -3.51 29.32 -15.69
N CYS A 103 -2.93 29.71 -14.55
CA CYS A 103 -3.31 29.19 -13.22
C CYS A 103 -4.07 30.29 -12.44
N PRO A 104 -5.19 29.99 -11.77
CA PRO A 104 -5.73 30.82 -10.69
C PRO A 104 -4.93 30.57 -9.39
N GLN A 105 -4.88 31.58 -8.51
CA GLN A 105 -4.27 31.47 -7.18
C GLN A 105 -5.37 31.24 -6.12
N SER A 106 -5.05 30.48 -5.06
CA SER A 106 -5.92 30.26 -3.91
C SER A 106 -5.53 31.17 -2.74
N PRO A 107 -6.43 31.98 -2.18
CA PRO A 107 -6.14 32.77 -0.98
C PRO A 107 -6.26 31.93 0.31
N PHE A 108 -5.30 32.10 1.22
CA PHE A 108 -5.41 31.73 2.63
C PHE A 108 -5.45 33.04 3.46
N PRO A 109 -6.44 33.26 4.33
CA PRO A 109 -6.38 34.36 5.29
C PRO A 109 -5.38 34.04 6.41
N ARG A 110 -4.61 35.05 6.84
CA ARG A 110 -3.80 35.00 8.07
C ARG A 110 -4.67 35.43 9.26
N PHE A 111 -4.44 34.81 10.42
CA PHE A 111 -4.84 35.41 11.69
C PHE A 111 -4.14 36.75 11.92
N LYS A 112 -4.78 37.64 12.67
CA LYS A 112 -4.23 38.89 13.17
C LYS A 112 -4.72 39.08 14.61
N GLU A 113 -3.79 39.23 15.54
CA GLU A 113 -4.07 39.64 16.92
C GLU A 113 -4.15 41.17 16.97
N VAL A 114 -5.17 41.73 17.62
CA VAL A 114 -5.21 43.14 18.09
C VAL A 114 -6.00 43.20 19.40
N CYS A 115 -5.53 44.06 20.29
CA CYS A 115 -5.84 44.24 21.72
C CYS A 115 -7.30 44.55 22.12
N ASP A 116 -7.54 44.46 23.43
CA ASP A 116 -8.63 45.10 24.18
C ASP A 116 -8.75 46.63 23.92
N PRO A 117 -9.91 47.21 24.25
CA PRO A 117 -9.94 48.44 25.03
C PRO A 117 -10.80 48.35 26.30
N ARG A 118 -10.43 49.13 27.33
CA ARG A 118 -11.25 49.33 28.56
C ARG A 118 -12.20 50.53 28.40
N GLY A 119 -13.35 50.45 29.05
CA GLY A 119 -14.25 51.59 29.32
C GLY A 119 -15.73 51.24 29.13
N SER A 120 -16.68 51.92 29.76
CA SER A 120 -16.60 52.85 30.90
C SER A 120 -17.98 53.05 31.51
N VAL A 121 -18.03 53.51 32.77
CA VAL A 121 -19.26 53.73 33.56
C VAL A 121 -20.28 54.62 32.83
N THR A 122 -21.56 54.24 32.88
CA THR A 122 -22.69 55.18 32.79
C THR A 122 -23.72 54.87 33.87
N GLN A 123 -23.95 55.83 34.76
CA GLN A 123 -25.12 55.81 35.64
C GLN A 123 -26.36 56.21 34.83
N ARG A 124 -27.52 55.63 35.17
CA ARG A 124 -28.81 56.29 34.95
C ARG A 124 -29.73 55.90 36.10
N GLY A 125 -30.16 56.90 36.87
CA GLY A 125 -31.14 56.71 37.93
C GLY A 125 -32.55 56.53 37.38
N GLY A 126 -33.43 55.95 38.21
CA GLY A 126 -34.84 55.75 37.93
C GLY A 126 -35.50 55.20 39.18
N GLU A 127 -36.17 56.06 39.93
CA GLU A 127 -36.88 55.69 41.16
C GLU A 127 -38.24 55.07 40.83
N GLY A 128 -38.71 54.14 41.67
CA GLY A 128 -39.97 53.42 41.50
C GLY A 128 -40.36 52.72 42.78
N VAL A 129 -41.10 53.41 43.64
CA VAL A 129 -41.43 52.95 45.00
C VAL A 129 -42.57 51.94 44.97
N THR A 130 -42.42 50.83 45.70
CA THR A 130 -43.54 50.20 46.43
C THR A 130 -43.01 49.29 47.55
N VAL A 131 -43.20 49.70 48.81
CA VAL A 131 -42.88 48.86 49.97
C VAL A 131 -44.12 48.02 50.32
N ARG A 132 -43.98 46.70 50.43
CA ARG A 132 -44.93 45.83 51.16
C ARG A 132 -44.28 45.34 52.45
N MET A 133 -44.85 45.70 53.58
CA MET A 133 -44.27 45.51 54.92
C MET A 133 -44.54 44.11 55.51
N GLU A 134 -44.34 43.05 54.74
CA GLU A 134 -44.63 41.67 55.16
C GLU A 134 -43.39 40.75 55.13
N SER A 135 -42.29 41.19 54.51
CA SER A 135 -41.06 40.40 54.32
C SER A 135 -40.09 40.33 55.53
N GLN A 136 -40.48 40.82 56.71
CA GLN A 136 -39.51 41.18 57.77
C GLN A 136 -39.03 40.03 58.68
N VAL A 137 -39.68 38.85 58.65
CA VAL A 137 -39.37 37.75 59.60
C VAL A 137 -38.36 36.73 59.04
N GLU A 138 -38.30 36.54 57.72
CA GLU A 138 -37.58 35.41 57.12
C GLU A 138 -36.18 35.78 56.58
N GLU A 139 -35.96 37.02 56.17
CA GLU A 139 -34.63 37.54 55.82
C GLU A 139 -33.60 37.41 56.98
N PRO A 140 -33.89 37.79 58.24
CA PRO A 140 -32.95 37.58 59.35
C PRO A 140 -32.73 36.08 59.65
N MET A 141 -33.68 35.20 59.32
CA MET A 141 -33.57 33.76 59.53
C MET A 141 -32.60 33.09 58.52
N VAL A 142 -32.58 33.58 57.27
CA VAL A 142 -31.58 33.19 56.25
C VAL A 142 -30.19 33.74 56.59
N LEU A 143 -30.11 34.99 57.07
CA LEU A 143 -28.86 35.61 57.48
C LEU A 143 -28.26 34.96 58.74
N GLU A 144 -29.09 34.57 59.71
CA GLU A 144 -28.64 33.81 60.89
C GLU A 144 -28.17 32.39 60.52
N LEU A 145 -28.88 31.70 59.62
CA LEU A 145 -28.43 30.41 59.09
C LEU A 145 -27.06 30.54 58.39
N LYS A 146 -26.84 31.63 57.64
CA LYS A 146 -25.53 31.93 57.07
C LYS A 146 -24.48 32.18 58.16
N ARG A 147 -24.77 33.02 59.16
CA ARG A 147 -23.84 33.34 60.25
C ARG A 147 -23.37 32.10 61.02
N GLN A 148 -24.22 31.08 61.13
CA GLN A 148 -23.90 29.79 61.74
C GLN A 148 -23.11 28.84 60.82
N LEU A 149 -23.02 29.11 59.52
CA LEU A 149 -22.25 28.34 58.52
C LEU A 149 -20.88 28.94 58.23
N ASP A 150 -20.77 30.28 58.30
CA ASP A 150 -19.52 31.04 58.16
C ASP A 150 -18.59 30.89 59.39
N ASP A 151 -19.03 30.19 60.45
CA ASP A 151 -18.22 29.78 61.60
C ASP A 151 -17.27 28.62 61.21
N GLU A 152 -15.96 28.82 61.38
CA GLU A 152 -14.93 27.88 60.90
C GLU A 152 -14.86 26.58 61.71
N ASP A 153 -15.22 26.59 63.00
CA ASP A 153 -14.98 25.48 63.95
C ASP A 153 -15.94 24.29 63.80
N LEU A 154 -17.00 24.39 62.98
CA LEU A 154 -17.97 23.30 62.80
C LEU A 154 -17.40 22.10 62.02
N ASP A 155 -17.50 20.90 62.59
CA ASP A 155 -17.20 19.65 61.87
C ASP A 155 -18.19 19.43 60.69
N LEU A 156 -17.78 18.67 59.69
CA LEU A 156 -18.57 18.39 58.48
C LEU A 156 -19.93 17.77 58.81
N GLU A 157 -20.01 16.92 59.84
CA GLU A 157 -21.26 16.31 60.31
C GLU A 157 -22.18 17.35 60.98
N GLN A 158 -21.62 18.32 61.71
CA GLN A 158 -22.35 19.45 62.28
C GLN A 158 -22.87 20.37 61.17
N ARG A 159 -22.04 20.69 60.16
CA ARG A 159 -22.46 21.46 58.98
C ARG A 159 -23.55 20.74 58.17
N PHE A 160 -23.48 19.42 58.00
CA PHE A 160 -24.56 18.62 57.38
C PHE A 160 -25.88 18.72 58.15
N ASN A 161 -25.83 18.59 59.47
CA ASN A 161 -27.03 18.61 60.32
C ASN A 161 -27.62 20.03 60.45
N LEU A 162 -26.78 21.06 60.50
CA LEU A 162 -27.18 22.47 60.46
C LEU A 162 -27.83 22.84 59.12
N LEU A 163 -27.24 22.45 57.98
CA LEU A 163 -27.83 22.69 56.66
C LEU A 163 -29.18 21.98 56.51
N ASN A 164 -29.26 20.70 56.87
CA ASN A 164 -30.51 19.94 56.78
C ASN A 164 -31.62 20.50 57.68
N SER A 165 -31.33 20.80 58.95
CA SER A 165 -32.32 21.34 59.88
C SER A 165 -32.68 22.79 59.55
N GLY A 166 -31.69 23.63 59.23
CA GLY A 166 -31.87 25.04 58.85
C GLY A 166 -32.71 25.20 57.58
N LEU A 167 -32.37 24.49 56.50
CA LEU A 167 -33.14 24.55 55.26
C LEU A 167 -34.56 24.01 55.42
N ASN A 168 -34.76 22.86 56.10
CA ASN A 168 -36.11 22.38 56.41
C ASN A 168 -36.91 23.43 57.19
N ARG A 169 -36.31 24.04 58.22
CA ARG A 169 -36.99 25.04 59.06
C ARG A 169 -37.40 26.27 58.25
N VAL A 170 -36.49 26.83 57.46
CA VAL A 170 -36.72 28.01 56.60
C VAL A 170 -37.75 27.72 55.48
N LEU A 171 -37.65 26.57 54.81
CA LEU A 171 -38.60 26.21 53.75
C LEU A 171 -39.99 25.90 54.30
N ASN A 172 -40.09 25.27 55.47
CA ASN A 172 -41.38 24.93 56.07
C ASN A 172 -42.09 26.16 56.67
N THR A 173 -41.38 27.16 57.22
CA THR A 173 -42.02 28.42 57.64
C THR A 173 -42.57 29.18 56.45
N ALA A 174 -41.80 29.26 55.35
CA ALA A 174 -42.22 29.92 54.12
C ALA A 174 -43.36 29.18 53.39
N ALA A 175 -43.42 27.84 53.49
CA ALA A 175 -44.46 27.01 52.85
C ALA A 175 -45.75 26.88 53.66
N VAL A 176 -45.77 27.27 54.94
CA VAL A 176 -47.00 27.38 55.76
C VAL A 176 -47.75 28.69 55.48
N GLN A 177 -47.06 29.70 54.96
CA GLN A 177 -47.68 30.92 54.44
C GLN A 177 -48.29 30.64 53.05
N THR A 178 -49.49 31.14 52.80
CA THR A 178 -50.28 30.83 51.58
C THR A 178 -49.72 31.41 50.29
N ASP A 179 -48.80 32.37 50.41
CA ASP A 179 -48.40 33.24 49.32
C ASP A 179 -47.16 32.69 48.62
N SER A 180 -47.36 32.11 47.44
CA SER A 180 -46.29 31.49 46.65
C SER A 180 -45.11 32.42 46.35
N SER A 181 -45.29 33.75 46.42
CA SER A 181 -44.25 34.77 46.28
C SER A 181 -43.29 34.85 47.48
N VAL A 182 -43.73 34.46 48.67
CA VAL A 182 -42.87 34.41 49.87
C VAL A 182 -41.86 33.27 49.72
N LEU A 183 -42.34 32.08 49.35
CA LEU A 183 -41.50 30.91 49.12
C LEU A 183 -40.49 31.09 47.97
N THR A 184 -40.84 31.81 46.90
CA THR A 184 -39.87 32.14 45.82
C THR A 184 -38.83 33.17 46.30
N HIS A 185 -39.25 34.20 47.05
CA HIS A 185 -38.33 35.18 47.63
C HIS A 185 -37.31 34.55 48.58
N VAL A 186 -37.76 33.66 49.49
CA VAL A 186 -36.88 32.93 50.42
C VAL A 186 -35.86 32.06 49.68
N LYS A 187 -36.24 31.39 48.58
CA LYS A 187 -35.30 30.65 47.73
C LYS A 187 -34.27 31.56 47.07
N SER A 188 -34.68 32.72 46.56
CA SER A 188 -33.77 33.73 46.03
C SER A 188 -32.80 34.24 47.10
N GLN A 189 -33.26 34.47 48.34
CA GLN A 189 -32.40 34.87 49.47
C GLN A 189 -31.40 33.77 49.88
N LEU A 190 -31.82 32.49 49.90
CA LEU A 190 -30.93 31.35 50.14
C LEU A 190 -29.82 31.23 49.08
N TYR A 191 -30.09 31.60 47.82
CA TYR A 191 -29.07 31.71 46.78
C TYR A 191 -28.17 32.96 46.97
N LEU A 192 -28.76 34.15 47.14
CA LEU A 192 -28.03 35.42 47.19
C LEU A 192 -27.10 35.53 48.40
N SER A 193 -27.50 34.98 49.55
CA SER A 193 -26.69 34.85 50.76
C SER A 193 -25.48 33.92 50.59
N GLY A 194 -25.59 32.91 49.73
CA GLY A 194 -24.58 31.87 49.52
C GLY A 194 -24.79 30.59 50.34
N VAL A 195 -25.92 30.43 51.04
CA VAL A 195 -26.24 29.20 51.79
C VAL A 195 -26.32 27.99 50.84
N LEU A 196 -26.91 28.14 49.65
CA LEU A 196 -26.96 27.04 48.68
C LEU A 196 -25.58 26.69 48.08
N SER A 197 -24.62 27.62 48.07
CA SER A 197 -23.23 27.33 47.68
C SER A 197 -22.52 26.43 48.69
N HIS A 198 -22.77 26.64 49.98
CA HIS A 198 -22.30 25.73 51.04
C HIS A 198 -22.91 24.33 50.89
N CYS A 199 -24.15 24.22 50.42
CA CYS A 199 -24.76 22.93 50.13
C CYS A 199 -24.00 22.17 49.03
N ILE A 200 -23.58 22.83 47.95
CA ILE A 200 -22.73 22.22 46.91
C ILE A 200 -21.37 21.81 47.49
N LEU A 201 -20.70 22.70 48.25
CA LEU A 201 -19.39 22.41 48.87
C LEU A 201 -19.43 21.24 49.85
N VAL A 202 -20.59 20.94 50.43
CA VAL A 202 -20.82 19.82 51.37
C VAL A 202 -21.23 18.54 50.62
N LEU A 203 -22.03 18.65 49.54
CA LEU A 203 -22.41 17.51 48.69
C LEU A 203 -21.27 16.97 47.81
N SER A 204 -20.35 17.83 47.37
CA SER A 204 -19.25 17.48 46.45
C SER A 204 -17.99 16.92 47.13
N GLN A 205 -18.04 16.54 48.40
CA GLN A 205 -16.85 16.09 49.14
C GLN A 205 -16.48 14.62 48.90
N ASP A 206 -15.24 14.28 49.27
CA ASP A 206 -14.71 12.92 49.20
C ASP A 206 -15.57 11.92 50.01
N PRO A 207 -15.87 10.71 49.48
CA PRO A 207 -16.62 9.68 50.18
C PRO A 207 -16.01 9.25 51.52
N ARG A 208 -14.70 9.50 51.72
CA ARG A 208 -13.98 9.21 52.98
C ARG A 208 -14.32 10.18 54.11
N LYS A 209 -14.76 11.40 53.80
CA LYS A 209 -15.11 12.44 54.79
C LYS A 209 -16.56 12.32 55.27
N LEU A 210 -17.44 11.77 54.43
CA LEU A 210 -18.88 11.63 54.68
C LEU A 210 -19.27 10.67 55.82
N ARG A 211 -18.33 9.88 56.37
CA ARG A 211 -18.45 8.98 57.55
C ARG A 211 -19.62 7.98 57.58
N GLY A 212 -20.46 7.92 56.56
CA GLY A 212 -21.67 7.09 56.51
C GLY A 212 -22.98 7.88 56.61
N ASN A 213 -22.96 9.22 56.73
CA ASN A 213 -24.17 10.06 56.77
C ASN A 213 -24.80 10.27 55.37
N TRP A 214 -24.99 9.16 54.65
CA TRP A 214 -25.59 9.11 53.32
C TRP A 214 -27.06 9.55 53.32
N SER A 215 -27.77 9.33 54.43
CA SER A 215 -29.13 9.83 54.66
C SER A 215 -29.18 11.35 54.69
N GLY A 216 -28.28 11.99 55.46
CA GLY A 216 -28.15 13.45 55.54
C GLY A 216 -27.69 14.09 54.23
N ALA A 217 -26.86 13.38 53.45
CA ALA A 217 -26.51 13.78 52.10
C ALA A 217 -27.70 13.69 51.14
N ALA A 218 -28.49 12.61 51.19
CA ALA A 218 -29.67 12.44 50.34
C ALA A 218 -30.85 13.37 50.70
N THR A 219 -30.99 13.80 51.97
CA THR A 219 -31.91 14.88 52.35
C THR A 219 -31.40 16.24 51.89
N LEU A 220 -30.11 16.54 52.05
CA LEU A 220 -29.54 17.81 51.60
C LEU A 220 -29.60 17.97 50.07
N ALA A 221 -29.37 16.88 49.34
CA ALA A 221 -29.60 16.78 47.90
C ALA A 221 -31.04 17.15 47.50
N GLN A 222 -32.03 16.54 48.16
CA GLN A 222 -33.45 16.84 47.93
C GLN A 222 -33.77 18.32 48.23
N LEU A 223 -33.35 18.84 49.39
CA LEU A 223 -33.59 20.22 49.79
C LEU A 223 -32.96 21.20 48.80
N THR A 224 -31.68 21.00 48.45
CA THR A 224 -30.95 21.82 47.46
C THR A 224 -31.67 21.82 46.11
N SER A 225 -32.14 20.65 45.64
CA SER A 225 -32.91 20.56 44.40
C SER A 225 -34.23 21.34 44.45
N SER A 226 -34.93 21.29 45.59
CA SER A 226 -36.20 22.01 45.80
C SER A 226 -36.02 23.54 45.90
N CYS A 227 -34.89 23.98 46.48
CA CYS A 227 -34.48 25.37 46.51
C CYS A 227 -34.15 25.92 45.12
N CYS A 228 -33.76 25.07 44.17
CA CYS A 228 -33.34 25.48 42.82
C CYS A 228 -34.49 25.54 41.79
N VAL A 229 -35.73 25.27 42.21
CA VAL A 229 -36.92 25.32 41.36
C VAL A 229 -37.84 26.46 41.81
N GLY A 230 -38.22 27.34 40.88
CA GLY A 230 -38.98 28.56 41.17
C GLY A 230 -38.13 29.62 41.87
N VAL A 231 -36.91 29.87 41.37
CA VAL A 231 -36.03 30.95 41.87
C VAL A 231 -36.01 32.06 40.84
N GLU A 232 -36.19 33.29 41.29
CA GLU A 232 -36.04 34.49 40.48
C GLU A 232 -34.93 35.37 41.11
N PRO A 233 -33.65 35.14 40.76
CA PRO A 233 -32.52 35.81 41.42
C PRO A 233 -32.10 37.07 40.64
N ASP A 234 -33.07 37.93 40.30
CA ASP A 234 -32.95 39.26 39.65
C ASP A 234 -31.65 39.48 38.83
N ARG A 235 -30.70 40.18 39.45
CA ARG A 235 -29.44 40.67 38.87
C ARG A 235 -28.35 39.60 38.73
N ARG A 236 -28.61 38.36 39.13
CA ARG A 236 -27.68 37.21 39.07
C ARG A 236 -28.25 36.00 38.30
N SER A 237 -29.40 36.15 37.65
CA SER A 237 -30.06 35.13 36.81
C SER A 237 -29.11 34.40 35.85
N GLU A 238 -28.27 35.10 35.08
CA GLU A 238 -27.29 34.43 34.19
C GLU A 238 -26.28 33.56 34.95
N ALA A 239 -25.80 33.99 36.12
CA ALA A 239 -24.85 33.23 36.93
C ALA A 239 -25.52 32.03 37.61
N PHE A 240 -26.76 32.19 38.05
CA PHE A 240 -27.59 31.10 38.57
C PHE A 240 -27.77 30.01 37.51
N HIS A 241 -28.21 30.37 36.31
CA HIS A 241 -28.44 29.39 35.26
C HIS A 241 -27.15 28.83 34.65
N ARG A 242 -26.12 29.64 34.34
CA ARG A 242 -24.92 29.14 33.62
C ARG A 242 -23.85 28.50 34.50
N LEU A 243 -23.81 28.76 35.81
CA LEU A 243 -22.74 28.28 36.70
C LEU A 243 -23.27 27.51 37.91
N PHE A 244 -24.33 28.02 38.55
CA PHE A 244 -24.85 27.43 39.78
C PHE A 244 -25.65 26.14 39.52
N LEU A 245 -26.68 26.18 38.66
CA LEU A 245 -27.47 24.98 38.34
C LEU A 245 -26.63 23.82 37.78
N PRO A 246 -25.62 24.05 36.89
CA PRO A 246 -24.70 23.01 36.46
C PRO A 246 -23.90 22.37 37.59
N SER A 247 -23.46 23.14 38.59
CA SER A 247 -22.66 22.62 39.71
C SER A 247 -23.52 21.94 40.79
N VAL A 248 -24.78 22.36 40.97
CA VAL A 248 -25.79 21.55 41.72
C VAL A 248 -25.98 20.19 41.03
N MET A 249 -26.18 20.18 39.71
CA MET A 249 -26.42 18.94 38.97
C MET A 249 -25.23 17.98 39.03
N ASP A 250 -24.00 18.49 38.88
CA ASP A 250 -22.80 17.66 38.97
C ASP A 250 -22.56 17.13 40.39
N ALA A 251 -22.84 17.92 41.44
CA ALA A 251 -22.79 17.46 42.83
C ALA A 251 -23.80 16.32 43.11
N LEU A 252 -25.03 16.44 42.60
CA LEU A 252 -26.06 15.40 42.72
C LEU A 252 -25.66 14.10 41.99
N LEU A 253 -25.16 14.20 40.76
CA LEU A 253 -24.65 13.05 40.00
C LEU A 253 -23.40 12.43 40.65
N SER A 254 -22.53 13.25 41.23
CA SER A 254 -21.38 12.78 42.01
C SER A 254 -21.83 11.95 43.20
N LEU A 255 -22.74 12.46 44.04
CA LEU A 255 -23.32 11.73 45.16
C LEU A 255 -24.02 10.44 44.70
N ALA A 256 -24.84 10.48 43.64
CA ALA A 256 -25.47 9.29 43.08
C ALA A 256 -24.44 8.23 42.64
N SER A 257 -23.33 8.65 42.01
CA SER A 257 -22.22 7.77 41.60
C SER A 257 -21.38 7.22 42.78
N GLN A 258 -21.57 7.75 43.99
CA GLN A 258 -21.04 7.18 45.24
C GLN A 258 -22.04 6.20 45.89
N LEU A 259 -23.32 6.56 45.93
CA LEU A 259 -24.40 5.76 46.53
C LEU A 259 -24.64 4.45 45.77
N MET A 260 -24.59 4.45 44.43
CA MET A 260 -24.81 3.25 43.59
C MET A 260 -23.87 2.08 43.93
N LYS A 261 -22.70 2.36 44.52
CA LYS A 261 -21.67 1.36 44.86
C LYS A 261 -21.98 0.59 46.14
N GLN A 262 -23.01 1.00 46.88
CA GLN A 262 -23.41 0.44 48.16
C GLN A 262 -24.84 -0.09 48.02
N LYS A 263 -25.02 -1.42 48.02
CA LYS A 263 -26.34 -2.04 47.76
C LYS A 263 -27.42 -1.64 48.78
N GLU A 264 -27.01 -1.36 50.01
CA GLU A 264 -27.88 -0.85 51.09
C GLU A 264 -28.36 0.59 50.83
N CYS A 265 -27.66 1.35 49.98
CA CYS A 265 -27.99 2.74 49.65
C CYS A 265 -28.95 2.91 48.45
N VAL A 266 -29.46 1.85 47.83
CA VAL A 266 -30.44 1.93 46.72
C VAL A 266 -31.64 2.88 46.98
N PRO A 267 -32.30 2.90 48.17
CA PRO A 267 -33.37 3.88 48.42
C PRO A 267 -32.86 5.33 48.52
N LEU A 268 -31.62 5.55 48.95
CA LEU A 268 -30.98 6.88 49.00
C LEU A 268 -30.56 7.32 47.60
N PHE A 269 -30.03 6.39 46.78
CA PHE A 269 -29.74 6.61 45.37
C PHE A 269 -31.01 7.02 44.61
N ARG A 270 -32.13 6.28 44.79
CA ARG A 270 -33.44 6.65 44.24
C ARG A 270 -33.80 8.09 44.61
N LYS A 271 -33.73 8.44 45.90
CA LYS A 271 -34.05 9.79 46.40
C LYS A 271 -33.20 10.90 45.75
N VAL A 272 -31.92 10.66 45.50
CA VAL A 272 -31.04 11.61 44.78
C VAL A 272 -31.40 11.67 43.29
N MET A 273 -31.71 10.55 42.65
CA MET A 273 -32.12 10.52 41.24
C MET A 273 -33.50 11.14 41.00
N ASP A 274 -34.45 11.00 41.93
CA ASP A 274 -35.73 11.71 41.94
C ASP A 274 -35.51 13.23 42.01
N SER A 275 -34.51 13.67 42.80
CA SER A 275 -34.10 15.08 42.94
C SER A 275 -33.45 15.62 41.65
N VAL A 276 -32.66 14.80 40.94
CA VAL A 276 -32.17 15.08 39.58
C VAL A 276 -33.34 15.21 38.60
N GLY A 277 -34.33 14.31 38.66
CA GLY A 277 -35.53 14.36 37.82
C GLY A 277 -36.42 15.58 38.08
N TRP A 278 -36.49 16.03 39.32
CA TRP A 278 -37.18 17.27 39.69
C TRP A 278 -36.56 18.48 39.01
N LEU A 279 -35.22 18.61 39.05
CA LEU A 279 -34.49 19.67 38.35
C LEU A 279 -34.63 19.59 36.82
N LEU A 280 -34.53 18.39 36.24
CA LEU A 280 -34.62 18.19 34.79
C LEU A 280 -36.01 18.55 34.22
N ARG A 281 -37.09 18.35 34.99
CA ARG A 281 -38.43 18.81 34.62
C ARG A 281 -38.55 20.33 34.59
N SER A 282 -37.89 21.02 35.52
CA SER A 282 -37.96 22.49 35.64
C SER A 282 -36.96 23.23 34.73
N HIS A 283 -35.80 22.63 34.46
CA HIS A 283 -34.70 23.22 33.71
C HIS A 283 -34.25 22.26 32.60
N THR A 284 -35.11 22.08 31.59
CA THR A 284 -34.99 21.04 30.55
C THR A 284 -33.63 21.01 29.84
N TRP A 285 -32.98 22.16 29.67
CA TRP A 285 -31.66 22.31 29.04
C TRP A 285 -30.53 21.58 29.80
N LEU A 286 -30.66 21.35 31.12
CA LEU A 286 -29.70 20.55 31.91
C LEU A 286 -29.62 19.09 31.42
N THR A 287 -30.63 18.59 30.70
CA THR A 287 -30.65 17.22 30.13
C THR A 287 -29.41 16.95 29.28
N ALA A 288 -28.96 17.94 28.51
CA ALA A 288 -27.75 17.79 27.70
C ALA A 288 -26.50 17.62 28.57
N GLN A 289 -26.41 18.30 29.72
CA GLN A 289 -25.29 18.18 30.67
C GLN A 289 -25.32 16.83 31.38
N VAL A 290 -26.49 16.38 31.88
CA VAL A 290 -26.62 15.07 32.55
C VAL A 290 -26.17 13.94 31.63
N LEU A 291 -26.67 13.92 30.39
CA LEU A 291 -26.35 12.90 29.38
C LEU A 291 -24.90 12.96 28.86
N SER A 292 -24.11 13.96 29.26
CA SER A 292 -22.68 14.10 28.93
C SER A 292 -21.78 14.12 30.17
N SER A 293 -22.33 13.91 31.37
CA SER A 293 -21.55 13.87 32.60
C SER A 293 -20.88 12.51 32.78
N ALA A 294 -19.57 12.53 33.00
CA ALA A 294 -18.79 11.35 33.38
C ALA A 294 -19.19 10.75 34.74
N HIS A 295 -20.02 11.45 35.55
CA HIS A 295 -20.66 10.85 36.72
C HIS A 295 -21.91 10.04 36.35
N TYR A 296 -22.69 10.50 35.36
CA TYR A 296 -23.84 9.76 34.87
C TYR A 296 -23.45 8.54 34.04
N GLU A 297 -22.41 8.66 33.19
CA GLU A 297 -21.82 7.52 32.44
C GLU A 297 -21.45 6.35 33.36
N ARG A 298 -20.86 6.64 34.54
CA ARG A 298 -20.52 5.62 35.55
C ARG A 298 -21.74 4.95 36.18
N ILE A 299 -22.89 5.64 36.22
CA ILE A 299 -24.16 5.10 36.73
C ILE A 299 -24.81 4.21 35.67
N GLN A 300 -24.78 4.63 34.40
CA GLN A 300 -25.27 3.84 33.25
C GLN A 300 -24.49 2.53 33.08
N MET A 301 -23.17 2.57 33.31
CA MET A 301 -22.24 1.44 33.26
C MET A 301 -22.21 0.61 34.56
N CYS A 302 -23.28 0.62 35.37
CA CYS A 302 -23.38 -0.18 36.59
C CYS A 302 -24.07 -1.53 36.33
N ASP A 303 -23.46 -2.64 36.76
CA ASP A 303 -24.03 -3.99 36.58
C ASP A 303 -25.26 -4.28 37.48
N ASP A 304 -25.66 -3.36 38.37
CA ASP A 304 -26.79 -3.59 39.28
C ASP A 304 -28.13 -3.25 38.62
N VAL A 305 -28.92 -4.29 38.35
CA VAL A 305 -30.24 -4.23 37.70
C VAL A 305 -31.17 -3.19 38.36
N ALA A 306 -31.10 -2.99 39.68
CA ALA A 306 -31.94 -2.00 40.36
C ALA A 306 -31.50 -0.56 40.06
N VAL A 307 -30.21 -0.32 39.81
CA VAL A 307 -29.67 0.99 39.41
C VAL A 307 -30.09 1.30 37.97
N SER A 308 -29.86 0.39 37.03
CA SER A 308 -30.25 0.57 35.63
C SER A 308 -31.76 0.74 35.46
N LEU A 309 -32.57 -0.06 36.17
CA LEU A 309 -34.03 0.09 36.16
C LEU A 309 -34.46 1.48 36.66
N LEU A 310 -33.85 2.01 37.72
CA LEU A 310 -34.15 3.34 38.22
C LEU A 310 -33.74 4.45 37.26
N CYS A 311 -32.61 4.31 36.55
CA CYS A 311 -32.19 5.27 35.52
C CYS A 311 -33.15 5.30 34.32
N VAL A 312 -33.61 4.13 33.84
CA VAL A 312 -34.60 4.08 32.75
C VAL A 312 -35.97 4.57 33.22
N GLN A 313 -36.40 4.20 34.44
CA GLN A 313 -37.64 4.71 35.04
C GLN A 313 -37.62 6.23 35.24
N LEU A 314 -36.48 6.83 35.61
CA LEU A 314 -36.33 8.28 35.72
C LEU A 314 -36.67 8.97 34.40
N TRP A 315 -36.08 8.53 33.29
CA TRP A 315 -36.38 9.10 31.97
C TRP A 315 -37.82 8.88 31.54
N ILE A 316 -38.40 7.70 31.79
CA ILE A 316 -39.84 7.44 31.58
C ILE A 316 -40.68 8.46 32.35
N GLN A 317 -40.39 8.67 33.63
CA GLN A 317 -41.13 9.58 34.49
C GLN A 317 -40.95 11.06 34.11
N ILE A 318 -39.81 11.47 33.56
CA ILE A 318 -39.60 12.85 33.07
C ILE A 318 -40.40 13.05 31.78
N CYS A 319 -40.22 12.18 30.78
CA CYS A 319 -40.91 12.26 29.49
C CYS A 319 -42.43 12.07 29.59
N SER A 320 -42.93 11.36 30.62
CA SER A 320 -44.37 11.21 30.86
C SER A 320 -44.99 12.38 31.63
N ALA A 321 -44.20 13.15 32.39
CA ALA A 321 -44.70 14.23 33.25
C ALA A 321 -44.87 15.58 32.52
N SER A 322 -44.10 15.82 31.46
CA SER A 322 -44.23 17.02 30.61
C SER A 322 -44.15 16.64 29.14
N ARG A 323 -45.18 17.02 28.36
CA ARG A 323 -45.20 16.84 26.91
C ARG A 323 -44.23 17.77 26.19
N ASP A 324 -43.90 18.91 26.81
CA ASP A 324 -43.01 19.94 26.26
C ASP A 324 -41.53 19.65 26.55
N PHE A 325 -41.24 18.65 27.40
CA PHE A 325 -39.88 18.21 27.71
C PHE A 325 -39.11 17.78 26.46
N LEU A 326 -39.66 16.84 25.68
CA LEU A 326 -38.97 16.34 24.48
C LEU A 326 -38.86 17.36 23.34
N PRO A 327 -39.87 18.22 23.05
CA PRO A 327 -39.71 19.34 22.13
C PRO A 327 -38.54 20.26 22.49
N GLY A 328 -38.34 20.52 23.79
CA GLY A 328 -37.23 21.34 24.30
C GLY A 328 -35.83 20.70 24.23
N LEU A 329 -35.69 19.42 23.89
CA LEU A 329 -34.39 18.76 23.76
C LEU A 329 -33.73 19.02 22.40
N SER A 330 -32.40 18.91 22.35
CA SER A 330 -31.63 18.87 21.08
C SER A 330 -31.60 17.47 20.48
N ASP A 331 -31.36 17.34 19.17
CA ASP A 331 -31.24 16.03 18.51
C ASP A 331 -30.12 15.17 19.10
N ASN A 332 -29.02 15.80 19.53
CA ASN A 332 -27.93 15.12 20.24
C ASN A 332 -28.40 14.59 21.60
N SER A 333 -29.23 15.34 22.34
CA SER A 333 -29.81 14.90 23.61
C SER A 333 -30.78 13.74 23.41
N VAL A 334 -31.63 13.79 22.38
CA VAL A 334 -32.53 12.68 22.02
C VAL A 334 -31.72 11.44 21.59
N MET A 335 -30.65 11.60 20.81
CA MET A 335 -29.73 10.51 20.46
C MET A 335 -29.05 9.89 21.69
N LEU A 336 -28.66 10.69 22.69
CA LEU A 336 -28.05 10.17 23.92
C LEU A 336 -29.07 9.38 24.77
N LEU A 337 -30.34 9.81 24.83
CA LEU A 337 -31.43 9.03 25.45
C LEU A 337 -31.70 7.71 24.72
N LEU A 338 -31.68 7.72 23.39
CA LEU A 338 -31.82 6.51 22.58
C LEU A 338 -30.62 5.56 22.73
N ASN A 339 -29.39 6.11 22.77
CA ASN A 339 -28.18 5.34 23.03
C ASN A 339 -28.24 4.64 24.40
N GLU A 340 -28.75 5.30 25.44
CA GLU A 340 -28.94 4.69 26.76
C GLU A 340 -29.96 3.55 26.70
N ALA A 341 -31.17 3.80 26.19
CA ALA A 341 -32.22 2.78 26.16
C ALA A 341 -31.83 1.56 25.30
N VAL A 342 -31.20 1.77 24.14
CA VAL A 342 -30.69 0.70 23.28
C VAL A 342 -29.45 0.03 23.86
N GLY A 343 -28.60 0.78 24.58
CA GLY A 343 -27.44 0.24 25.31
C GLY A 343 -27.86 -0.74 26.41
N GLN A 344 -28.81 -0.34 27.26
CA GLN A 344 -29.37 -1.23 28.28
C GLN A 344 -30.03 -2.47 27.67
N LEU A 345 -30.69 -2.36 26.50
CA LEU A 345 -31.24 -3.51 25.74
C LEU A 345 -30.19 -4.46 25.13
N ALA A 346 -28.94 -4.01 25.00
CA ALA A 346 -27.83 -4.81 24.48
C ALA A 346 -26.92 -5.38 25.58
N VAL A 347 -26.94 -4.80 26.79
CA VAL A 347 -26.05 -5.16 27.91
C VAL A 347 -26.80 -5.85 29.05
N CYS A 348 -27.99 -5.39 29.42
CA CYS A 348 -28.74 -5.94 30.55
C CYS A 348 -29.70 -7.07 30.08
N PRO A 349 -29.56 -8.31 30.56
CA PRO A 349 -30.43 -9.42 30.16
C PRO A 349 -31.76 -9.47 30.93
N ASP A 350 -32.03 -8.52 31.83
CA ASP A 350 -33.19 -8.54 32.72
C ASP A 350 -34.48 -8.05 32.04
N ALA A 351 -35.59 -8.75 32.33
CA ALA A 351 -36.89 -8.46 31.72
C ALA A 351 -37.50 -7.11 32.16
N SER A 352 -37.25 -6.66 33.40
CA SER A 352 -37.78 -5.39 33.89
C SER A 352 -37.04 -4.19 33.30
N VAL A 353 -35.71 -4.28 33.17
CA VAL A 353 -34.89 -3.25 32.52
C VAL A 353 -35.19 -3.17 31.03
N GLY A 354 -35.21 -4.31 30.31
CA GLY A 354 -35.51 -4.33 28.88
C GLY A 354 -36.92 -3.84 28.55
N GLY A 355 -37.93 -4.29 29.31
CA GLY A 355 -39.31 -3.80 29.17
C GLY A 355 -39.43 -2.29 29.43
N ALA A 356 -38.71 -1.77 30.43
CA ALA A 356 -38.64 -0.33 30.67
C ALA A 356 -37.96 0.41 29.50
N SER A 357 -36.84 -0.09 28.96
CA SER A 357 -36.13 0.56 27.86
C SER A 357 -36.93 0.59 26.56
N ILE A 358 -37.64 -0.50 26.21
CA ILE A 358 -38.57 -0.52 25.08
C ILE A 358 -39.70 0.49 25.30
N ARG A 359 -40.29 0.52 26.50
CA ARG A 359 -41.33 1.50 26.85
C ARG A 359 -40.82 2.95 26.78
N LEU A 360 -39.59 3.22 27.17
CA LEU A 360 -38.95 4.54 27.02
C LEU A 360 -38.82 4.91 25.53
N ILE A 361 -38.29 4.01 24.70
CA ILE A 361 -38.16 4.23 23.25
C ILE A 361 -39.53 4.49 22.61
N LEU A 362 -40.56 3.73 22.99
CA LEU A 362 -41.92 3.94 22.52
C LEU A 362 -42.50 5.29 22.99
N LEU A 363 -42.22 5.73 24.22
CA LEU A 363 -42.65 7.06 24.69
C LEU A 363 -41.97 8.19 23.90
N LEU A 364 -40.67 8.06 23.59
CA LEU A 364 -39.96 9.01 22.72
C LEU A 364 -40.60 9.04 21.32
N ALA A 365 -40.82 7.87 20.71
CA ALA A 365 -41.38 7.74 19.37
C ALA A 365 -42.83 8.25 19.28
N ASN A 366 -43.69 7.90 20.24
CA ASN A 366 -45.10 8.30 20.24
C ASN A 366 -45.29 9.82 20.48
N GLN A 367 -44.31 10.52 21.07
CA GLN A 367 -44.38 11.97 21.27
C GLN A 367 -43.80 12.78 20.10
N GLN A 368 -42.79 12.28 19.38
CA GLN A 368 -42.14 12.97 18.25
C GLN A 368 -41.71 12.00 17.14
N GLU A 369 -42.66 11.24 16.58
CA GLU A 369 -42.40 10.16 15.60
C GLU A 369 -41.49 10.61 14.44
N GLN A 370 -41.84 11.72 13.77
CA GLN A 370 -41.10 12.27 12.63
C GLN A 370 -39.62 12.60 12.92
N ARG A 371 -39.28 12.84 14.19
CA ARG A 371 -37.94 13.22 14.65
C ARG A 371 -37.18 12.04 15.26
N VAL A 372 -37.87 11.16 15.98
CA VAL A 372 -37.28 10.00 16.65
C VAL A 372 -37.10 8.81 15.70
N GLN A 373 -38.00 8.61 14.73
CA GLN A 373 -37.91 7.51 13.78
C GLN A 373 -36.62 7.55 12.91
N PRO A 374 -36.20 8.70 12.33
CA PRO A 374 -34.92 8.78 11.61
C PRO A 374 -33.69 8.46 12.47
N LEU A 375 -33.76 8.74 13.77
CA LEU A 375 -32.71 8.45 14.74
C LEU A 375 -32.68 6.96 15.12
N LEU A 376 -33.84 6.34 15.31
CA LEU A 376 -33.98 4.90 15.52
C LEU A 376 -33.44 4.07 14.35
N LEU A 377 -33.65 4.52 13.11
CA LEU A 377 -33.08 3.90 11.91
C LEU A 377 -31.54 3.94 11.85
N GLY A 378 -30.88 4.71 12.72
CA GLY A 378 -29.42 4.67 12.91
C GLY A 378 -28.91 3.39 13.57
N PHE A 379 -29.74 2.73 14.40
CA PHE A 379 -29.36 1.57 15.20
C PHE A 379 -29.49 0.26 14.40
N LYS A 380 -28.50 -0.01 13.54
CA LYS A 380 -28.46 -1.19 12.67
C LYS A 380 -28.51 -2.49 13.47
N GLY A 381 -29.55 -3.30 13.23
CA GLY A 381 -29.74 -4.60 13.88
C GLY A 381 -30.61 -4.56 15.14
N LEU A 382 -31.11 -3.38 15.56
CA LEU A 382 -32.06 -3.23 16.68
C LEU A 382 -33.33 -4.05 16.46
N ASP A 383 -33.85 -4.07 15.23
CA ASP A 383 -34.91 -4.97 14.77
C ASP A 383 -34.61 -6.43 15.12
N SER A 384 -33.40 -6.90 14.78
CA SER A 384 -32.99 -8.30 14.96
C SER A 384 -32.63 -8.67 16.40
N LEU A 385 -32.37 -7.68 17.27
CA LEU A 385 -32.14 -7.82 18.71
C LEU A 385 -33.48 -7.91 19.45
N LEU A 386 -34.43 -7.03 19.11
CA LEU A 386 -35.81 -7.07 19.61
C LEU A 386 -36.50 -8.39 19.25
N ASP A 387 -36.31 -8.85 18.00
CA ASP A 387 -36.92 -10.06 17.46
C ASP A 387 -36.42 -11.37 18.13
N LYS A 388 -35.15 -11.43 18.54
CA LYS A 388 -34.51 -12.65 19.07
C LYS A 388 -34.42 -12.69 20.59
N ASP A 389 -33.95 -11.60 21.19
CA ASP A 389 -33.48 -11.61 22.58
C ASP A 389 -34.59 -11.17 23.56
N TRP A 390 -35.61 -10.46 23.05
CA TRP A 390 -36.64 -9.78 23.83
C TRP A 390 -38.09 -10.25 23.59
N ARG A 391 -38.38 -10.95 22.49
CA ARG A 391 -39.65 -11.69 22.34
C ARG A 391 -39.81 -12.77 23.42
N GLY A 392 -41.06 -13.05 23.77
CA GLY A 392 -41.45 -14.08 24.76
C GLY A 392 -41.25 -13.67 26.22
N ARG A 393 -40.81 -12.43 26.49
CA ARG A 393 -40.52 -11.93 27.86
C ARG A 393 -41.69 -11.21 28.55
N GLY A 394 -42.89 -11.25 27.96
CA GLY A 394 -44.13 -10.79 28.60
C GLY A 394 -44.59 -9.38 28.23
N PHE A 395 -43.80 -8.65 27.44
CA PHE A 395 -44.12 -7.32 26.90
C PHE A 395 -44.09 -7.30 25.36
N ASP A 396 -44.44 -8.43 24.74
CA ASP A 396 -44.41 -8.65 23.29
C ASP A 396 -45.23 -7.65 22.47
N LYS A 397 -46.27 -7.02 23.04
CA LYS A 397 -47.03 -5.95 22.36
C LYS A 397 -46.12 -4.77 22.05
N ASP A 398 -45.36 -4.33 23.04
CA ASP A 398 -44.44 -3.20 22.97
C ASP A 398 -43.25 -3.52 22.04
N VAL A 399 -42.73 -4.76 22.10
CA VAL A 399 -41.72 -5.28 21.16
C VAL A 399 -42.22 -5.20 19.71
N ASN A 400 -43.43 -5.70 19.44
CA ASN A 400 -44.01 -5.67 18.09
C ASN A 400 -44.31 -4.24 17.62
N GLN A 401 -44.77 -3.34 18.51
CA GLN A 401 -44.97 -1.93 18.17
C GLN A 401 -43.65 -1.25 17.77
N LEU A 402 -42.57 -1.50 18.50
CA LEU A 402 -41.26 -0.93 18.18
C LEU A 402 -40.68 -1.50 16.88
N ILE A 403 -40.82 -2.81 16.65
CA ILE A 403 -40.44 -3.44 15.36
C ILE A 403 -41.25 -2.83 14.20
N ALA A 404 -42.55 -2.60 14.37
CA ALA A 404 -43.40 -1.96 13.35
C ALA A 404 -42.97 -0.51 13.05
N LEU A 405 -42.61 0.29 14.06
CA LEU A 405 -42.10 1.65 13.89
C LEU A 405 -40.73 1.71 13.17
N ILE A 406 -39.89 0.70 13.36
CA ILE A 406 -38.60 0.56 12.65
C ILE A 406 -38.84 0.11 11.19
N GLN A 407 -39.84 -0.74 10.93
CA GLN A 407 -40.12 -1.29 9.60
C GLN A 407 -40.98 -0.38 8.72
N SER A 408 -41.79 0.53 9.27
CA SER A 408 -42.78 1.33 8.51
C SER A 408 -42.16 2.31 7.49
N ASP A 409 -41.09 3.02 7.83
CA ASP A 409 -40.33 3.85 6.85
C ASP A 409 -39.34 3.02 6.00
N GLY A 410 -39.02 1.79 6.43
CA GLY A 410 -38.27 0.81 5.64
C GLY A 410 -38.94 0.47 4.31
N GLY A 411 -40.27 0.60 4.23
CA GLY A 411 -41.09 0.45 3.02
C GLY A 411 -41.14 1.68 2.09
N ARG A 412 -40.59 2.84 2.49
CA ARG A 412 -40.51 4.05 1.64
C ARG A 412 -39.10 4.45 1.23
N ARG A 413 -38.07 4.05 1.98
CA ARG A 413 -36.66 4.18 1.58
C ARG A 413 -36.15 3.02 0.71
N SER A 414 -37.02 2.07 0.36
CA SER A 414 -36.67 0.80 -0.30
C SER A 414 -36.03 1.02 -1.68
N GLN A 415 -35.02 0.19 -2.00
CA GLN A 415 -34.25 0.18 -3.25
C GLN A 415 -33.61 1.53 -3.65
N SER A 416 -34.38 2.49 -4.15
CA SER A 416 -33.91 3.66 -4.92
C SER A 416 -32.84 4.50 -4.19
N GLN A 417 -33.06 4.85 -2.91
CA GLN A 417 -32.10 5.66 -2.17
C GLN A 417 -30.85 4.84 -1.77
N VAL A 418 -31.03 3.59 -1.38
CA VAL A 418 -29.93 2.68 -1.03
C VAL A 418 -29.06 2.39 -2.26
N ASP A 419 -29.65 2.19 -3.43
CA ASP A 419 -28.93 1.92 -4.67
C ASP A 419 -28.29 3.18 -5.27
N THR A 420 -28.90 4.36 -5.13
CA THR A 420 -28.21 5.62 -5.49
C THR A 420 -27.04 5.92 -4.54
N GLU A 421 -27.13 5.61 -3.25
CA GLU A 421 -25.99 5.68 -2.33
C GLU A 421 -24.90 4.63 -2.63
N ARG A 422 -25.28 3.37 -2.93
CA ARG A 422 -24.34 2.33 -3.39
C ARG A 422 -23.64 2.74 -4.69
N VAL A 423 -24.36 3.30 -5.65
CA VAL A 423 -23.80 3.84 -6.91
C VAL A 423 -22.89 5.03 -6.63
N ARG A 424 -23.25 5.93 -5.71
CA ARG A 424 -22.41 7.06 -5.30
C ARG A 424 -21.11 6.60 -4.64
N ALA A 425 -21.20 5.64 -3.72
CA ALA A 425 -20.05 5.01 -3.07
C ALA A 425 -19.18 4.25 -4.08
N ALA A 426 -19.77 3.48 -4.99
CA ALA A 426 -19.07 2.80 -6.06
C ALA A 426 -18.37 3.78 -7.00
N CYS A 427 -19.00 4.90 -7.36
CA CYS A 427 -18.38 5.97 -8.14
C CYS A 427 -17.20 6.62 -7.41
N VAL A 428 -17.31 6.88 -6.10
CA VAL A 428 -16.19 7.40 -5.27
C VAL A 428 -15.05 6.39 -5.19
N ILE A 429 -15.33 5.12 -4.91
CA ILE A 429 -14.34 4.03 -4.87
C ILE A 429 -13.67 3.84 -6.23
N GLN A 430 -14.44 3.85 -7.32
CA GLN A 430 -13.90 3.77 -8.68
C GLN A 430 -13.09 5.01 -9.05
N ALA A 431 -13.46 6.22 -8.61
CA ALA A 431 -12.67 7.43 -8.83
C ALA A 431 -11.36 7.42 -8.02
N ALA A 432 -11.41 6.97 -6.78
CA ALA A 432 -10.23 6.73 -5.94
C ALA A 432 -9.30 5.69 -6.57
N TRP A 433 -9.85 4.58 -7.09
CA TRP A 433 -9.10 3.53 -7.78
C TRP A 433 -8.53 3.98 -9.12
N ARG A 434 -9.33 4.57 -10.02
CA ARG A 434 -8.86 5.12 -11.31
C ARG A 434 -7.76 6.16 -11.09
N SER A 435 -7.94 7.07 -10.12
CA SER A 435 -6.91 8.06 -9.80
C SER A 435 -5.67 7.44 -9.14
N TYR A 436 -5.81 6.39 -8.32
CA TYR A 436 -4.67 5.60 -7.81
C TYR A 436 -3.92 4.89 -8.94
N GLN A 437 -4.64 4.27 -9.88
CA GLN A 437 -4.08 3.58 -11.05
C GLN A 437 -3.33 4.56 -11.96
N THR A 438 -3.87 5.76 -12.18
CA THR A 438 -3.18 6.85 -12.89
C THR A 438 -1.95 7.35 -12.12
N ARG A 439 -2.05 7.60 -10.81
CA ARG A 439 -0.89 7.97 -9.97
C ARG A 439 0.20 6.88 -9.99
N ARG A 440 -0.17 5.60 -10.00
CA ARG A 440 0.75 4.46 -10.10
C ARG A 440 1.38 4.34 -11.48
N ARG A 441 0.61 4.56 -12.57
CA ARG A 441 1.12 4.68 -13.95
C ARG A 441 2.14 5.81 -14.06
N VAL A 442 1.80 7.04 -13.63
CA VAL A 442 2.72 8.20 -13.65
C VAL A 442 4.00 7.95 -12.83
N LYS A 443 3.89 7.41 -11.61
CA LYS A 443 5.06 7.03 -10.78
C LYS A 443 5.92 5.93 -11.45
N SER A 444 5.31 5.03 -12.23
CA SER A 444 6.07 4.03 -13.02
C SER A 444 6.71 4.63 -14.27
N LEU A 445 6.04 5.55 -14.98
CA LEU A 445 6.56 6.24 -16.16
C LEU A 445 7.85 7.00 -15.84
N HIS A 446 7.93 7.70 -14.69
CA HIS A 446 9.17 8.33 -14.26
C HIS A 446 10.34 7.34 -14.11
N ARG A 447 10.07 6.12 -13.60
CA ARG A 447 11.08 5.05 -13.52
C ARG A 447 11.50 4.55 -14.90
N VAL A 448 10.53 4.29 -15.79
CA VAL A 448 10.77 3.84 -17.18
C VAL A 448 11.57 4.88 -17.96
N MET A 449 11.17 6.15 -17.92
CA MET A 449 11.91 7.28 -18.49
C MET A 449 13.32 7.37 -17.91
N SER A 450 13.49 7.26 -16.59
CA SER A 450 14.81 7.27 -15.95
C SER A 450 15.70 6.13 -16.46
N THR A 451 15.16 4.91 -16.62
CA THR A 451 15.90 3.78 -17.20
C THR A 451 16.21 3.97 -18.68
N LEU A 452 15.29 4.53 -19.47
CA LEU A 452 15.48 4.81 -20.90
C LEU A 452 16.53 5.90 -21.11
N GLN A 453 16.48 6.99 -20.35
CA GLN A 453 17.50 8.05 -20.38
C GLN A 453 18.87 7.52 -19.93
N LYS A 454 18.94 6.70 -18.88
CA LYS A 454 20.19 6.05 -18.45
C LYS A 454 20.73 5.11 -19.53
N ARG A 455 19.88 4.28 -20.16
CA ARG A 455 20.27 3.36 -21.25
C ARG A 455 20.70 4.11 -22.51
N TYR A 456 20.01 5.18 -22.89
CA TYR A 456 20.39 6.05 -24.02
C TYR A 456 21.72 6.76 -23.79
N ARG A 457 21.92 7.37 -22.60
CA ARG A 457 23.20 8.00 -22.22
C ARG A 457 24.34 6.98 -22.16
N ALA A 458 24.08 5.76 -21.69
CA ALA A 458 25.06 4.67 -21.71
C ALA A 458 25.39 4.21 -23.14
N LEU A 459 24.38 4.02 -24.00
CA LEU A 459 24.56 3.64 -25.41
C LEU A 459 25.35 4.71 -26.18
N LYS A 460 25.06 6.00 -25.96
CA LYS A 460 25.82 7.10 -26.56
C LYS A 460 27.27 7.15 -26.09
N ARG A 461 27.54 6.97 -24.79
CA ARG A 461 28.92 6.85 -24.29
C ARG A 461 29.64 5.63 -24.88
N HIS A 462 28.96 4.49 -25.00
CA HIS A 462 29.55 3.28 -25.60
C HIS A 462 29.87 3.48 -27.09
N GLN A 463 28.96 4.09 -27.86
CA GLN A 463 29.22 4.45 -29.27
C GLN A 463 30.38 5.43 -29.43
N GLN A 464 30.51 6.41 -28.52
CA GLN A 464 31.64 7.33 -28.51
C GLN A 464 32.95 6.60 -28.19
N GLN A 465 32.98 5.82 -27.11
CA GLN A 465 34.16 5.03 -26.71
C GLN A 465 34.57 4.00 -27.78
N GLN A 466 33.63 3.43 -28.53
CA GLN A 466 33.92 2.56 -29.67
C GLN A 466 34.57 3.33 -30.83
N ARG A 467 34.10 4.54 -31.15
CA ARG A 467 34.72 5.39 -32.20
C ARG A 467 36.12 5.84 -31.79
N GLU A 468 36.28 6.30 -30.55
CA GLU A 468 37.59 6.69 -30.00
C GLU A 468 38.55 5.49 -30.03
N ALA A 469 38.11 4.30 -29.61
CA ALA A 469 38.91 3.08 -29.69
C ALA A 469 39.25 2.67 -31.13
N GLN A 470 38.31 2.82 -32.08
CA GLN A 470 38.55 2.57 -33.51
C GLN A 470 39.60 3.53 -34.08
N GLN A 471 39.51 4.82 -33.77
CA GLN A 471 40.48 5.84 -34.17
C GLN A 471 41.88 5.55 -33.56
N TRP A 472 41.96 5.19 -32.28
CA TRP A 472 43.23 4.78 -31.66
C TRP A 472 43.79 3.48 -32.24
N GLU A 473 42.93 2.51 -32.60
CA GLU A 473 43.33 1.30 -33.31
C GLU A 473 43.85 1.61 -34.73
N GLU A 474 43.19 2.50 -35.47
CA GLU A 474 43.56 2.90 -36.84
C GLU A 474 44.85 3.69 -36.87
N GLU A 475 45.02 4.67 -35.98
CA GLU A 475 46.28 5.40 -35.79
C GLU A 475 47.42 4.45 -35.39
N LEU A 476 47.19 3.49 -34.49
CA LEU A 476 48.19 2.48 -34.14
C LEU A 476 48.52 1.55 -35.32
N LYS A 477 47.53 1.13 -36.11
CA LYS A 477 47.73 0.34 -37.34
C LYS A 477 48.56 1.13 -38.36
N TYR A 478 48.28 2.43 -38.53
CA TYR A 478 49.03 3.33 -39.40
C TYR A 478 50.48 3.51 -38.94
N GLN A 479 50.72 3.86 -37.66
CA GLN A 479 52.07 3.98 -37.09
C GLN A 479 52.87 2.67 -37.20
N VAL A 480 52.25 1.51 -36.95
CA VAL A 480 52.89 0.20 -37.13
C VAL A 480 53.18 -0.08 -38.60
N CYS A 481 52.30 0.32 -39.53
CA CYS A 481 52.54 0.21 -40.96
C CYS A 481 53.73 1.08 -41.41
N LEU A 482 53.77 2.35 -41.01
CA LEU A 482 54.88 3.27 -41.26
C LEU A 482 56.20 2.73 -40.71
N ARG A 483 56.23 2.31 -39.43
CA ARG A 483 57.44 1.71 -38.82
C ARG A 483 57.90 0.47 -39.59
N ARG A 484 56.98 -0.41 -40.03
CA ARG A 484 57.29 -1.57 -40.87
C ARG A 484 57.74 -1.19 -42.29
N GLN A 485 57.25 -0.10 -42.86
CA GLN A 485 57.69 0.38 -44.18
C GLN A 485 59.08 1.00 -44.09
N GLN A 486 59.33 1.85 -43.09
CA GLN A 486 60.65 2.43 -42.81
C GLN A 486 61.69 1.35 -42.50
N ALA A 487 61.34 0.35 -41.68
CA ALA A 487 62.22 -0.79 -41.40
C ALA A 487 62.56 -1.58 -42.67
N ARG A 488 61.57 -1.87 -43.54
CA ARG A 488 61.81 -2.54 -44.83
C ARG A 488 62.67 -1.71 -45.78
N ARG A 489 62.45 -0.39 -45.89
CA ARG A 489 63.30 0.51 -46.68
C ARG A 489 64.74 0.49 -46.18
N ARG A 490 64.96 0.68 -44.86
CA ARG A 490 66.29 0.63 -44.23
C ARG A 490 66.98 -0.73 -44.38
N PHE A 491 66.22 -1.83 -44.34
CA PHE A 491 66.74 -3.17 -44.58
C PHE A 491 67.18 -3.36 -46.03
N HIS A 492 66.34 -3.00 -47.02
CA HIS A 492 66.70 -3.08 -48.44
C HIS A 492 67.87 -2.13 -48.81
N GLN A 493 67.96 -0.96 -48.18
CA GLN A 493 69.10 -0.04 -48.34
C GLN A 493 70.40 -0.70 -47.87
N LYS A 494 70.45 -1.19 -46.62
CA LYS A 494 71.63 -1.91 -46.09
C LYS A 494 71.97 -3.18 -46.87
N GLN A 495 70.96 -3.91 -47.35
CA GLN A 495 71.17 -5.09 -48.18
C GLN A 495 71.76 -4.72 -49.54
N ARG A 496 71.31 -3.63 -50.17
CA ARG A 496 71.89 -3.11 -51.41
C ARG A 496 73.33 -2.62 -51.20
N GLU A 497 73.56 -1.83 -50.15
CA GLU A 497 74.90 -1.34 -49.76
C GLU A 497 75.88 -2.51 -49.59
N LEU A 498 75.49 -3.57 -48.87
CA LEU A 498 76.31 -4.76 -48.67
C LEU A 498 76.54 -5.55 -49.97
N LEU A 499 75.51 -5.73 -50.81
CA LEU A 499 75.63 -6.41 -52.10
C LEU A 499 76.47 -5.62 -53.12
N GLN A 500 76.64 -4.31 -52.95
CA GLN A 500 77.55 -3.48 -53.75
C GLN A 500 79.01 -3.56 -53.29
N LEU A 501 79.28 -4.12 -52.10
CA LEU A 501 80.62 -4.29 -51.54
C LEU A 501 81.13 -5.74 -51.57
N LEU A 502 80.26 -6.71 -51.88
CA LEU A 502 80.59 -8.14 -51.91
C LEU A 502 81.20 -8.56 -53.28
N PRO A 503 82.28 -9.36 -53.29
CA PRO A 503 82.74 -10.05 -54.51
C PRO A 503 81.65 -10.97 -55.07
N ALA A 504 81.54 -11.06 -56.40
CA ALA A 504 80.46 -11.78 -57.08
C ALA A 504 80.33 -13.25 -56.63
N GLU A 505 81.46 -13.94 -56.41
CA GLU A 505 81.52 -15.33 -55.92
C GLU A 505 80.85 -15.52 -54.55
N GLN A 506 80.85 -14.48 -53.69
CA GLN A 506 80.33 -14.54 -52.33
C GLN A 506 78.83 -14.17 -52.23
N VAL A 507 78.25 -13.60 -53.30
CA VAL A 507 76.84 -13.19 -53.32
C VAL A 507 75.89 -14.39 -53.19
N GLN A 508 76.13 -15.48 -53.93
CA GLN A 508 75.23 -16.63 -53.93
C GLN A 508 75.23 -17.40 -52.59
N PRO A 509 76.38 -17.71 -51.95
CA PRO A 509 76.40 -18.28 -50.59
C PRO A 509 75.73 -17.37 -49.54
N TYR A 510 75.91 -16.04 -49.65
CA TYR A 510 75.26 -15.09 -48.74
C TYR A 510 73.73 -15.12 -48.87
N LEU A 511 73.19 -15.16 -50.09
CA LEU A 511 71.74 -15.26 -50.32
C LEU A 511 71.16 -16.58 -49.76
N GLN A 512 71.84 -17.71 -49.95
CA GLN A 512 71.41 -19.00 -49.39
C GLN A 512 71.41 -19.00 -47.86
N GLU A 513 72.40 -18.38 -47.21
CA GLU A 513 72.41 -18.22 -45.75
C GLU A 513 71.31 -17.27 -45.26
N CYS A 514 70.97 -16.23 -46.03
CA CYS A 514 69.81 -15.38 -45.76
C CYS A 514 68.48 -16.15 -45.86
N GLU A 515 68.30 -16.99 -46.88
CA GLU A 515 67.13 -17.86 -47.02
C GLU A 515 67.02 -18.86 -45.86
N ARG A 516 68.12 -19.51 -45.48
CA ARG A 516 68.18 -20.46 -44.36
C ARG A 516 67.81 -19.78 -43.04
N ARG A 517 68.34 -18.56 -42.78
CA ARG A 517 67.97 -17.76 -41.60
C ARG A 517 66.50 -17.33 -41.64
N ALA A 518 65.99 -16.89 -42.79
CA ALA A 518 64.58 -16.52 -42.95
C ALA A 518 63.66 -17.72 -42.69
N ALA A 519 63.99 -18.92 -43.18
CA ALA A 519 63.24 -20.14 -42.92
C ALA A 519 63.17 -20.46 -41.40
N ILE A 520 64.28 -20.36 -40.66
CA ILE A 520 64.32 -20.56 -39.20
C ILE A 520 63.44 -19.54 -38.46
N VAL A 521 63.47 -18.26 -38.87
CA VAL A 521 62.61 -17.21 -38.30
C VAL A 521 61.12 -17.49 -38.61
N ILE A 522 60.77 -17.83 -39.85
CA ILE A 522 59.39 -18.15 -40.25
C ILE A 522 58.87 -19.37 -39.47
N GLN A 523 59.67 -20.45 -39.36
CA GLN A 523 59.29 -21.66 -38.64
C GLN A 523 59.11 -21.41 -37.14
N SER A 524 59.99 -20.64 -36.50
CA SER A 524 59.86 -20.32 -35.07
C SER A 524 58.66 -19.41 -34.78
N PHE A 525 58.39 -18.41 -35.62
CA PHE A 525 57.16 -17.62 -35.54
C PHE A 525 55.89 -18.48 -35.74
N TRP A 526 55.91 -19.45 -36.65
CA TRP A 526 54.80 -20.36 -36.90
C TRP A 526 54.53 -21.32 -35.74
N ARG A 527 55.58 -21.91 -35.14
CA ARG A 527 55.48 -22.74 -33.92
C ARG A 527 54.84 -21.93 -32.78
N GLY A 528 55.39 -20.75 -32.47
CA GLY A 528 54.85 -19.88 -31.43
C GLY A 528 53.44 -19.34 -31.73
N PHE A 529 53.07 -19.16 -33.01
CA PHE A 529 51.69 -18.81 -33.39
C PHE A 529 50.73 -19.98 -33.13
N ARG A 530 51.11 -21.21 -33.52
CA ARG A 530 50.34 -22.44 -33.26
C ARG A 530 50.10 -22.65 -31.76
N GLU A 531 51.15 -22.52 -30.95
CA GLU A 531 51.07 -22.63 -29.49
C GLU A 531 50.17 -21.55 -28.88
N ARG A 532 50.37 -20.28 -29.24
CA ARG A 532 49.50 -19.18 -28.77
C ARG A 532 48.05 -19.35 -29.21
N ARG A 533 47.78 -19.90 -30.38
CA ARG A 533 46.41 -20.21 -30.83
C ARG A 533 45.81 -21.34 -29.98
N SER A 534 46.53 -22.45 -29.83
CA SER A 534 46.14 -23.57 -28.98
C SER A 534 45.85 -23.13 -27.54
N TYR A 535 46.73 -22.34 -26.93
CA TYR A 535 46.54 -21.81 -25.58
C TYR A 535 45.34 -20.87 -25.47
N ASN A 536 45.13 -19.99 -26.45
CA ASN A 536 43.96 -19.10 -26.45
C ASN A 536 42.65 -19.90 -26.58
N ASP A 537 42.61 -20.89 -27.48
CA ASP A 537 41.39 -21.64 -27.75
C ASP A 537 41.09 -22.64 -26.62
N THR A 538 42.09 -23.27 -25.98
CA THR A 538 41.87 -24.03 -24.74
C THR A 538 41.47 -23.12 -23.57
N HIS A 539 42.10 -21.98 -23.37
CA HIS A 539 41.74 -21.03 -22.29
C HIS A 539 40.30 -20.50 -22.48
N ARG A 540 39.91 -20.15 -23.71
CA ARG A 540 38.52 -19.80 -24.08
C ARG A 540 37.56 -20.95 -23.80
N HIS A 541 37.91 -22.18 -24.14
CA HIS A 541 37.09 -23.36 -23.87
C HIS A 541 36.90 -23.58 -22.36
N THR A 542 37.97 -23.53 -21.57
CA THR A 542 37.93 -23.67 -20.10
C THR A 542 37.12 -22.55 -19.45
N LEU A 543 37.21 -21.31 -19.92
CA LEU A 543 36.37 -20.20 -19.47
C LEU A 543 34.88 -20.42 -19.83
N LYS A 544 34.56 -20.85 -21.05
CA LYS A 544 33.19 -21.22 -21.45
C LYS A 544 32.64 -22.36 -20.58
N LEU A 545 33.46 -23.37 -20.28
CA LEU A 545 33.10 -24.50 -19.43
C LEU A 545 32.87 -24.07 -17.98
N MET A 546 33.67 -23.15 -17.43
CA MET A 546 33.43 -22.54 -16.12
C MET A 546 32.13 -21.70 -16.09
N GLN A 547 31.86 -20.92 -17.12
CA GLN A 547 30.64 -20.10 -17.20
C GLN A 547 29.38 -20.97 -17.32
N THR A 548 29.40 -22.01 -18.15
CA THR A 548 28.28 -22.96 -18.28
C THR A 548 28.08 -23.78 -17.00
N ARG A 549 29.13 -24.32 -16.38
CA ARG A 549 29.05 -25.02 -15.07
C ARG A 549 28.48 -24.13 -13.97
N THR A 550 28.96 -22.89 -13.83
CA THR A 550 28.45 -21.96 -12.81
C THR A 550 27.03 -21.47 -13.10
N GLN A 551 26.60 -21.41 -14.37
CA GLN A 551 25.22 -21.12 -14.73
C GLN A 551 24.30 -22.32 -14.45
N ALA A 552 24.69 -23.54 -14.81
CA ALA A 552 23.96 -24.76 -14.50
C ALA A 552 23.79 -24.94 -12.97
N ALA A 553 24.85 -24.70 -12.19
CA ALA A 553 24.79 -24.70 -10.74
C ALA A 553 23.78 -23.68 -10.18
N LYS A 554 23.73 -22.45 -10.73
CA LYS A 554 22.72 -21.44 -10.35
C LYS A 554 21.30 -21.87 -10.70
N THR A 555 21.09 -22.51 -11.85
CA THR A 555 19.79 -23.04 -12.26
C THR A 555 19.33 -24.16 -11.33
N LEU A 556 20.20 -25.14 -11.04
CA LEU A 556 19.93 -26.21 -10.09
C LEU A 556 19.66 -25.68 -8.68
N GLN A 557 20.46 -24.75 -8.17
CA GLN A 557 20.24 -24.11 -6.87
C GLN A 557 18.90 -23.37 -6.80
N ARG A 558 18.47 -22.72 -7.89
CA ARG A 558 17.14 -22.08 -7.98
C ARG A 558 16.01 -23.11 -7.97
N ALA A 559 16.12 -24.16 -8.79
CA ALA A 559 15.14 -25.24 -8.86
C ALA A 559 14.99 -25.97 -7.51
N VAL A 560 16.11 -26.32 -6.85
CA VAL A 560 16.12 -26.93 -5.51
C VAL A 560 15.53 -25.99 -4.46
N ARG A 561 15.84 -24.68 -4.48
CA ARG A 561 15.21 -23.71 -3.57
C ARG A 561 13.69 -23.61 -3.78
N GLN A 562 13.22 -23.58 -5.03
CA GLN A 562 11.79 -23.59 -5.35
C GLN A 562 11.12 -24.91 -4.95
N PHE A 563 11.76 -26.05 -5.16
CA PHE A 563 11.29 -27.36 -4.73
C PHE A 563 11.19 -27.47 -3.20
N LEU A 564 12.22 -27.01 -2.48
CA LEU A 564 12.19 -26.95 -1.02
C LEU A 564 11.13 -25.96 -0.50
N GLN A 565 10.90 -24.84 -1.19
CA GLN A 565 9.81 -23.91 -0.88
C GLN A 565 8.44 -24.57 -1.09
N LYS A 566 8.23 -25.29 -2.20
CA LYS A 566 7.02 -26.10 -2.46
C LYS A 566 6.82 -27.19 -1.40
N ARG A 567 7.88 -27.94 -1.04
CA ARG A 567 7.81 -28.97 0.03
C ARG A 567 7.60 -28.37 1.42
N ARG A 568 8.09 -27.16 1.70
CA ARG A 568 7.79 -26.44 2.95
C ARG A 568 6.35 -25.95 2.98
N ALA A 569 5.83 -25.41 1.88
CA ALA A 569 4.42 -25.02 1.77
C ALA A 569 3.46 -26.23 1.90
N ALA A 570 3.81 -27.39 1.32
CA ALA A 570 3.05 -28.63 1.44
C ALA A 570 3.27 -29.39 2.75
N LYS A 571 4.25 -29.01 3.59
CA LYS A 571 4.47 -29.54 4.95
C LYS A 571 4.04 -28.57 6.05
N ALA A 572 3.79 -27.30 5.72
CA ALA A 572 3.14 -26.39 6.65
C ALA A 572 1.74 -26.93 6.93
N PRO A 573 1.25 -26.88 8.19
CA PRO A 573 -0.17 -27.02 8.44
C PRO A 573 -0.93 -26.05 7.55
N PRO A 574 -2.10 -26.42 6.99
CA PRO A 574 -2.91 -25.49 6.23
C PRO A 574 -3.34 -24.35 7.15
N ILE A 575 -2.65 -23.20 7.03
CA ILE A 575 -3.10 -21.94 7.59
C ILE A 575 -4.52 -21.76 7.05
N PRO A 576 -5.56 -21.70 7.90
CA PRO A 576 -6.93 -21.70 7.42
C PRO A 576 -7.09 -20.51 6.47
N PRO A 577 -7.50 -20.72 5.21
CA PRO A 577 -7.60 -19.63 4.27
C PRO A 577 -8.64 -18.65 4.81
N PHE A 578 -8.19 -17.44 5.13
CA PHE A 578 -8.99 -16.37 5.76
C PHE A 578 -10.11 -15.81 4.87
N TRP A 579 -10.51 -16.57 3.84
CA TRP A 579 -11.43 -16.20 2.79
C TRP A 579 -12.43 -17.34 2.54
N ILE A 580 -13.47 -17.35 3.39
CA ILE A 580 -14.83 -17.76 3.07
C ILE A 580 -15.01 -19.26 2.74
N GLY A 581 -14.80 -20.10 3.75
CA GLY A 581 -15.49 -21.38 3.90
C GLY A 581 -16.83 -21.22 4.64
N GLN A 582 -17.74 -20.38 4.13
CA GLN A 582 -19.08 -20.22 4.71
C GLN A 582 -19.89 -21.52 4.55
N LYS A 583 -20.44 -22.06 5.64
CA LYS A 583 -21.41 -23.17 5.58
C LYS A 583 -22.65 -22.69 4.82
N GLY A 584 -22.90 -23.25 3.64
CA GLY A 584 -24.10 -22.95 2.85
C GLY A 584 -23.86 -22.74 1.35
N LEU A 585 -22.63 -22.48 0.89
CA LEU A 585 -22.34 -22.31 -0.55
C LEU A 585 -22.15 -23.64 -1.31
N THR A 586 -23.00 -24.62 -1.01
CA THR A 586 -23.11 -25.90 -1.73
C THR A 586 -23.57 -25.65 -3.17
N ASP A 587 -23.27 -26.55 -4.11
CA ASP A 587 -23.67 -26.37 -5.51
C ASP A 587 -25.19 -26.28 -5.73
N SER A 588 -25.99 -26.92 -4.88
CA SER A 588 -27.44 -26.70 -4.83
C SER A 588 -27.80 -25.25 -4.50
N ARG A 589 -27.13 -24.62 -3.53
CA ARG A 589 -27.31 -23.19 -3.22
C ARG A 589 -26.72 -22.28 -4.31
N ARG A 590 -25.67 -22.72 -5.02
CA ARG A 590 -25.15 -22.01 -6.20
C ARG A 590 -26.19 -21.97 -7.33
N VAL A 591 -26.91 -23.06 -7.55
CA VAL A 591 -28.03 -23.11 -8.52
C VAL A 591 -29.21 -22.28 -8.04
N GLU A 592 -29.61 -22.37 -6.77
CA GLU A 592 -30.70 -21.55 -6.22
C GLU A 592 -30.39 -20.04 -6.28
N LEU A 593 -29.15 -19.63 -5.99
CA LEU A 593 -28.73 -18.23 -6.14
C LEU A 593 -28.68 -17.76 -7.61
N ARG A 594 -28.41 -18.67 -8.57
CA ARG A 594 -28.56 -18.36 -10.00
C ARG A 594 -30.02 -18.17 -10.38
N ARG A 595 -30.88 -19.10 -9.98
CA ARG A 595 -32.34 -19.03 -10.18
C ARG A 595 -32.91 -17.70 -9.67
N GLN A 596 -32.51 -17.28 -8.46
CA GLN A 596 -32.92 -15.98 -7.88
C GLN A 596 -32.39 -14.76 -8.65
N VAL A 597 -31.20 -14.84 -9.25
CA VAL A 597 -30.65 -13.75 -10.09
C VAL A 597 -31.33 -13.73 -11.47
N GLU A 598 -31.61 -14.88 -12.06
CA GLU A 598 -32.33 -15.03 -13.33
C GLU A 598 -33.79 -14.53 -13.19
N GLU A 599 -34.48 -14.94 -12.12
CA GLU A 599 -35.81 -14.48 -11.71
C GLU A 599 -35.82 -12.95 -11.50
N TYR A 600 -34.90 -12.39 -10.71
CA TYR A 600 -34.76 -10.93 -10.55
C TYR A 600 -34.48 -10.21 -11.88
N THR A 601 -33.65 -10.79 -12.76
CA THR A 601 -33.32 -10.18 -14.07
C THR A 601 -34.51 -10.21 -15.02
N SER A 602 -35.33 -11.26 -15.00
CA SER A 602 -36.57 -11.33 -15.77
C SER A 602 -37.62 -10.31 -15.32
N LEU A 603 -37.65 -10.00 -14.01
CA LEU A 603 -38.52 -8.97 -13.43
C LEU A 603 -37.99 -7.54 -13.65
N HIS A 604 -36.71 -7.37 -13.97
CA HIS A 604 -36.08 -6.06 -14.21
C HIS A 604 -35.29 -6.00 -15.54
N PRO A 605 -35.95 -6.10 -16.72
CA PRO A 605 -35.26 -6.03 -18.01
C PRO A 605 -34.51 -4.71 -18.20
N SER A 606 -33.24 -4.78 -18.64
CA SER A 606 -32.42 -3.60 -18.86
C SER A 606 -32.81 -2.84 -20.13
N SER A 607 -33.45 -1.67 -20.00
CA SER A 607 -33.92 -0.86 -21.13
C SER A 607 -32.85 -0.30 -22.09
N ARG A 608 -31.58 -0.67 -21.91
CA ARG A 608 -30.43 -0.19 -22.70
C ARG A 608 -29.82 -1.23 -23.64
N VAL A 609 -30.07 -2.52 -23.41
CA VAL A 609 -29.56 -3.63 -24.23
C VAL A 609 -30.57 -4.78 -24.10
N SER A 610 -31.00 -5.36 -25.22
CA SER A 610 -31.90 -6.52 -25.20
C SER A 610 -31.14 -7.81 -24.83
N SER A 611 -31.84 -8.86 -24.36
CA SER A 611 -31.20 -10.16 -24.07
C SER A 611 -30.50 -10.72 -25.32
N GLN A 612 -31.19 -10.70 -26.46
CA GLN A 612 -30.66 -11.12 -27.77
C GLN A 612 -29.41 -10.33 -28.19
N GLU A 613 -29.33 -9.04 -27.88
CA GLU A 613 -28.16 -8.22 -28.16
C GLU A 613 -27.00 -8.49 -27.19
N CYS A 614 -27.28 -8.77 -25.91
CA CYS A 614 -26.30 -9.29 -24.96
C CYS A 614 -25.76 -10.67 -25.36
N GLU A 615 -26.64 -11.56 -25.84
CA GLU A 615 -26.29 -12.89 -26.36
C GLU A 615 -25.42 -12.77 -27.61
N ARG A 616 -25.84 -11.97 -28.60
CA ARG A 616 -25.06 -11.73 -29.82
C ARG A 616 -23.70 -11.09 -29.52
N LEU A 617 -23.63 -10.13 -28.58
CA LEU A 617 -22.36 -9.55 -28.12
C LEU A 617 -21.50 -10.57 -27.37
N HIS A 618 -22.10 -11.51 -26.64
CA HIS A 618 -21.36 -12.61 -26.01
C HIS A 618 -20.75 -13.54 -27.07
N GLU A 619 -21.53 -13.95 -28.07
CA GLU A 619 -21.05 -14.76 -29.20
C GLU A 619 -19.95 -14.05 -29.99
N GLU A 620 -20.13 -12.77 -30.32
CA GLU A 620 -19.15 -11.91 -30.98
C GLU A 620 -17.83 -11.85 -30.19
N VAL A 621 -17.90 -11.65 -28.87
CA VAL A 621 -16.72 -11.67 -27.98
C VAL A 621 -16.08 -13.07 -27.88
N GLN A 622 -16.86 -14.15 -27.85
CA GLN A 622 -16.33 -15.52 -27.85
C GLN A 622 -15.63 -15.85 -29.17
N LEU A 623 -16.16 -15.38 -30.31
CA LEU A 623 -15.52 -15.53 -31.62
C LEU A 623 -14.22 -14.71 -31.70
N LEU A 624 -14.19 -13.48 -31.19
CA LEU A 624 -12.97 -12.66 -31.08
C LEU A 624 -11.91 -13.29 -30.14
N ILE A 625 -12.32 -13.89 -29.02
CA ILE A 625 -11.40 -14.62 -28.15
C ILE A 625 -10.84 -15.86 -28.85
N ARG A 626 -11.66 -16.60 -29.60
CA ARG A 626 -11.21 -17.77 -30.39
C ARG A 626 -10.24 -17.37 -31.49
N SER A 627 -10.51 -16.28 -32.24
CA SER A 627 -9.61 -15.82 -33.31
C SER A 627 -8.29 -15.26 -32.76
N GLU A 628 -8.30 -14.57 -31.62
CA GLU A 628 -7.07 -14.14 -30.95
C GLU A 628 -6.23 -15.32 -30.40
N LEU A 629 -6.88 -16.36 -29.86
CA LEU A 629 -6.18 -17.58 -29.43
C LEU A 629 -5.58 -18.33 -30.64
N GLN A 630 -6.32 -18.44 -31.74
CA GLN A 630 -5.83 -19.03 -33.00
C GLN A 630 -4.68 -18.22 -33.60
N ARG A 631 -4.77 -16.88 -33.59
CA ARG A 631 -3.67 -15.98 -34.01
C ARG A 631 -2.43 -16.18 -33.14
N GLY A 632 -2.61 -16.34 -31.82
CA GLY A 632 -1.51 -16.67 -30.91
C GLY A 632 -0.89 -18.05 -31.17
N GLU A 633 -1.66 -19.04 -31.64
CA GLU A 633 -1.09 -20.32 -32.13
C GLU A 633 -0.36 -20.18 -33.47
N GLN A 634 -0.91 -19.42 -34.42
CA GLN A 634 -0.25 -19.15 -35.71
C GLN A 634 1.11 -18.45 -35.49
N GLN A 635 1.13 -17.38 -34.68
CA GLN A 635 2.35 -16.67 -34.33
C GLN A 635 3.41 -17.56 -33.67
N ARG A 636 3.01 -18.44 -32.73
CA ARG A 636 3.95 -19.40 -32.13
C ARG A 636 4.50 -20.40 -33.14
N ARG A 637 3.67 -20.90 -34.07
CA ARG A 637 4.13 -21.79 -35.16
C ARG A 637 5.04 -21.05 -36.16
N GLU A 638 4.84 -19.76 -36.37
CA GLU A 638 5.72 -18.90 -37.18
C GLU A 638 7.06 -18.63 -36.48
N GLU A 639 7.04 -18.36 -35.17
CA GLU A 639 8.24 -18.26 -34.33
C GLU A 639 9.02 -19.58 -34.32
N GLU A 640 8.37 -20.72 -34.10
CA GLU A 640 8.98 -22.07 -34.17
C GLU A 640 9.58 -22.37 -35.55
N ARG A 641 8.89 -22.03 -36.64
CA ARG A 641 9.40 -22.15 -38.02
C ARG A 641 10.62 -21.26 -38.25
N MET A 642 10.59 -20.01 -37.78
CA MET A 642 11.71 -19.08 -37.88
C MET A 642 12.91 -19.56 -37.07
N GLU A 643 12.71 -20.06 -35.84
CA GLU A 643 13.79 -20.63 -35.03
C GLU A 643 14.38 -21.89 -35.66
N ALA A 644 13.56 -22.77 -36.25
CA ALA A 644 14.03 -23.94 -36.98
C ALA A 644 14.84 -23.56 -38.23
N LEU A 645 14.41 -22.54 -38.99
CA LEU A 645 15.13 -22.04 -40.17
C LEU A 645 16.44 -21.33 -39.79
N LEU A 646 16.45 -20.57 -38.70
CA LEU A 646 17.66 -19.97 -38.13
C LEU A 646 18.64 -21.04 -37.60
N ALA A 647 18.14 -22.12 -37.02
CA ALA A 647 18.97 -23.26 -36.62
C ALA A 647 19.57 -23.97 -37.84
N HIS A 648 18.76 -24.29 -38.85
CA HIS A 648 19.20 -24.94 -40.09
C HIS A 648 20.26 -24.12 -40.84
N THR A 649 20.03 -22.82 -41.01
CA THR A 649 21.01 -21.92 -41.64
C THR A 649 22.27 -21.75 -40.79
N HIS A 650 22.18 -21.81 -39.45
CA HIS A 650 23.37 -21.85 -38.60
C HIS A 650 24.18 -23.14 -38.82
N THR A 651 23.55 -24.31 -38.85
CA THR A 651 24.21 -25.59 -39.14
C THR A 651 24.86 -25.61 -40.53
N GLN A 652 24.21 -25.06 -41.56
CA GLN A 652 24.80 -24.90 -42.90
C GLN A 652 26.02 -23.95 -42.88
N LEU A 653 25.97 -22.86 -42.12
CA LEU A 653 27.11 -21.95 -41.97
C LEU A 653 28.27 -22.58 -41.18
N GLU A 654 28.01 -23.47 -40.22
CA GLU A 654 29.07 -24.25 -39.56
C GLU A 654 29.70 -25.28 -40.50
N LEU A 655 28.87 -26.01 -41.28
CA LEU A 655 29.33 -26.94 -42.31
C LEU A 655 30.22 -26.24 -43.37
N LEU A 656 29.84 -25.04 -43.81
CA LEU A 656 30.62 -24.22 -44.74
C LEU A 656 31.90 -23.63 -44.10
N ARG A 657 31.87 -23.27 -42.81
CA ARG A 657 33.05 -22.79 -42.07
C ARG A 657 34.11 -23.88 -41.92
N ASP A 658 33.67 -25.10 -41.67
CA ASP A 658 34.53 -26.24 -41.38
C ASP A 658 34.80 -27.10 -42.64
N ALA A 659 34.56 -26.54 -43.83
CA ALA A 659 34.71 -27.22 -45.11
C ALA A 659 36.19 -27.58 -45.42
N PRO A 660 36.46 -28.81 -45.89
CA PRO A 660 37.81 -29.24 -46.27
C PRO A 660 38.32 -28.52 -47.53
N PRO A 661 39.65 -28.32 -47.67
CA PRO A 661 40.24 -27.75 -48.88
C PRO A 661 40.04 -28.68 -50.08
N LEU A 662 39.86 -28.09 -51.27
CA LEU A 662 39.52 -28.79 -52.53
C LEU A 662 40.45 -29.97 -52.88
N SER A 663 41.70 -29.96 -52.42
CA SER A 663 42.69 -31.03 -52.64
C SER A 663 42.50 -32.28 -51.77
N VAL A 664 41.51 -32.30 -50.85
CA VAL A 664 41.29 -33.39 -49.87
C VAL A 664 39.82 -33.86 -49.87
N ILE A 665 39.00 -33.42 -50.83
CA ILE A 665 37.56 -33.72 -50.86
C ILE A 665 37.31 -35.12 -51.45
N THR A 666 36.60 -35.96 -50.70
CA THR A 666 36.00 -37.22 -51.19
C THR A 666 34.59 -36.96 -51.73
N ALA A 667 34.09 -37.82 -52.63
CA ALA A 667 32.74 -37.67 -53.20
C ALA A 667 31.63 -37.57 -52.13
N THR A 668 31.69 -38.43 -51.10
CA THR A 668 30.78 -38.41 -49.95
C THR A 668 30.85 -37.13 -49.12
N ALA A 669 32.02 -36.46 -49.11
CA ALA A 669 32.20 -35.17 -48.45
C ALA A 669 31.77 -33.98 -49.34
N ALA A 670 31.57 -34.17 -50.64
CA ALA A 670 30.93 -33.18 -51.51
C ALA A 670 29.39 -33.27 -51.43
N GLU A 671 28.85 -34.50 -51.35
CA GLU A 671 27.41 -34.76 -51.21
C GLU A 671 26.80 -34.10 -49.96
N SER A 672 27.54 -34.00 -48.86
CA SER A 672 27.08 -33.31 -47.63
C SER A 672 26.87 -31.79 -47.78
N PHE A 673 27.34 -31.17 -48.86
CA PHE A 673 27.08 -29.76 -49.17
C PHE A 673 25.90 -29.55 -50.13
N LEU A 674 25.30 -30.62 -50.65
CA LEU A 674 24.12 -30.53 -51.51
C LEU A 674 22.85 -30.31 -50.68
N SER A 675 21.87 -29.60 -51.25
CA SER A 675 20.55 -29.49 -50.64
C SER A 675 19.84 -30.85 -50.69
N PRO A 676 19.24 -31.34 -49.58
CA PRO A 676 18.45 -32.57 -49.59
C PRO A 676 17.26 -32.55 -50.55
N SER A 677 16.82 -31.36 -50.98
CA SER A 677 15.80 -31.20 -52.02
C SER A 677 16.44 -31.13 -53.40
N GLY A 678 16.34 -32.23 -54.15
CA GLY A 678 16.78 -32.37 -55.54
C GLY A 678 16.54 -31.15 -56.44
N PRO A 679 15.32 -30.57 -56.54
CA PRO A 679 15.06 -29.42 -57.42
C PRO A 679 15.78 -28.12 -57.01
N ILE A 680 16.18 -27.98 -55.75
CA ILE A 680 17.03 -26.85 -55.30
C ILE A 680 18.49 -27.15 -55.63
N ALA A 681 18.94 -28.41 -55.48
CA ALA A 681 20.28 -28.82 -55.85
C ALA A 681 20.55 -28.72 -57.37
N THR A 682 19.57 -29.06 -58.23
CA THR A 682 19.68 -28.85 -59.68
C THR A 682 19.69 -27.37 -60.01
N ARG A 683 18.70 -26.57 -59.55
CA ARG A 683 18.68 -25.12 -59.79
C ARG A 683 19.96 -24.42 -59.33
N ALA A 684 20.55 -24.82 -58.20
CA ALA A 684 21.82 -24.28 -57.72
C ALA A 684 23.00 -24.68 -58.62
N ARG A 685 23.03 -25.92 -59.11
CA ARG A 685 24.02 -26.41 -60.09
C ARG A 685 23.90 -25.67 -61.42
N ASP A 686 22.69 -25.43 -61.90
CA ASP A 686 22.43 -24.75 -63.17
C ASP A 686 22.78 -23.25 -63.09
N ALA A 687 22.43 -22.59 -61.98
CA ALA A 687 22.88 -21.22 -61.70
C ALA A 687 24.41 -21.13 -61.59
N HIS A 688 25.06 -22.10 -60.94
CA HIS A 688 26.53 -22.15 -60.88
C HIS A 688 27.16 -22.38 -62.26
N ASN A 689 26.59 -23.26 -63.08
CA ASN A 689 27.02 -23.48 -64.46
C ASN A 689 26.86 -22.19 -65.30
N ALA A 690 25.75 -21.46 -65.14
CA ALA A 690 25.53 -20.17 -65.81
C ALA A 690 26.58 -19.13 -65.38
N ILE A 691 26.89 -19.00 -64.09
CA ILE A 691 27.95 -18.12 -63.59
C ILE A 691 29.32 -18.52 -64.16
N LEU A 692 29.63 -19.83 -64.23
CA LEU A 692 30.86 -20.32 -64.84
C LEU A 692 30.93 -20.04 -66.34
N GLN A 693 29.82 -20.12 -67.08
CA GLN A 693 29.75 -19.75 -68.49
C GLN A 693 29.90 -18.24 -68.69
N ALA A 694 29.20 -17.43 -67.90
CA ALA A 694 29.30 -15.97 -67.90
C ALA A 694 30.74 -15.49 -67.60
N SER A 695 31.44 -16.13 -66.65
CA SER A 695 32.85 -15.81 -66.34
C SER A 695 33.86 -16.15 -67.46
N ARG A 696 33.45 -16.91 -68.48
CA ARG A 696 34.24 -17.19 -69.69
C ARG A 696 33.94 -16.21 -70.82
N LEU A 697 32.90 -15.38 -70.69
CA LEU A 697 32.56 -14.33 -71.66
C LEU A 697 33.29 -13.02 -71.32
N PRO A 698 33.56 -12.15 -72.31
CA PRO A 698 34.08 -10.82 -72.06
C PRO A 698 33.13 -9.99 -71.18
N TRP A 699 33.69 -9.18 -70.29
CA TRP A 699 32.97 -8.38 -69.28
C TRP A 699 31.84 -7.49 -69.81
N TRP A 700 31.88 -7.11 -71.09
CA TRP A 700 30.83 -6.31 -71.73
C TRP A 700 29.58 -7.13 -72.10
N ARG A 701 29.67 -8.46 -72.21
CA ARG A 701 28.49 -9.33 -72.37
C ARG A 701 27.77 -9.60 -71.05
N THR A 702 28.50 -9.62 -69.93
CA THR A 702 27.94 -9.85 -68.59
C THR A 702 27.14 -8.66 -68.01
N LEU A 703 26.98 -7.56 -68.77
CA LEU A 703 26.25 -6.36 -68.32
C LEU A 703 24.72 -6.44 -68.52
N GLY A 704 24.21 -7.37 -69.32
CA GLY A 704 22.77 -7.48 -69.60
C GLY A 704 21.99 -8.48 -68.73
N GLU A 705 22.65 -9.52 -68.23
CA GLU A 705 21.96 -10.69 -67.63
C GLU A 705 21.85 -10.64 -66.09
N THR A 706 22.52 -9.68 -65.44
CA THR A 706 22.46 -9.50 -63.97
C THR A 706 21.16 -8.87 -63.46
N ALA A 707 20.25 -8.48 -64.36
CA ALA A 707 18.93 -7.92 -64.04
C ALA A 707 17.82 -8.97 -63.84
N GLY A 708 18.14 -10.27 -63.91
CA GLY A 708 17.18 -11.36 -63.73
C GLY A 708 17.06 -11.86 -62.29
N VAL A 709 16.29 -11.15 -61.43
CA VAL A 709 15.47 -11.68 -60.32
C VAL A 709 14.76 -10.53 -59.56
N ASP A 710 13.43 -10.66 -59.44
CA ASP A 710 12.48 -10.02 -58.51
C ASP A 710 12.37 -8.47 -58.41
N GLU A 711 11.36 -7.94 -59.12
CA GLU A 711 10.50 -6.76 -58.79
C GLU A 711 11.15 -5.49 -58.17
N ILE A 712 11.98 -4.77 -58.95
CA ILE A 712 12.25 -3.35 -58.67
C ILE A 712 11.08 -2.51 -59.22
N ASN A 713 10.20 -2.05 -58.32
CA ASN A 713 9.04 -1.22 -58.64
C ASN A 713 9.48 0.13 -59.29
N PRO A 714 9.02 0.48 -60.51
CA PRO A 714 9.59 1.59 -61.30
C PRO A 714 9.51 2.98 -60.65
N ALA A 715 8.58 3.21 -59.72
CA ALA A 715 8.52 4.46 -58.94
C ALA A 715 9.84 4.76 -58.20
N ASN A 716 10.53 3.72 -57.71
CA ASN A 716 11.79 3.86 -56.96
C ASN A 716 12.97 4.32 -57.84
N LEU A 717 12.92 4.06 -59.15
CA LEU A 717 13.92 4.56 -60.09
C LEU A 717 13.71 6.06 -60.36
N GLN A 718 12.45 6.47 -60.50
CA GLN A 718 12.10 7.87 -60.78
C GLN A 718 12.40 8.81 -59.61
N GLU A 719 12.26 8.36 -58.36
CA GLU A 719 12.76 9.11 -57.19
C GLU A 719 14.30 9.21 -57.18
N LEU A 720 15.01 8.17 -57.61
CA LEU A 720 16.48 8.15 -57.62
C LEU A 720 17.07 9.05 -58.72
N GLU A 721 16.45 9.08 -59.90
CA GLU A 721 16.80 10.04 -60.96
C GLU A 721 16.48 11.49 -60.54
N ALA A 722 15.41 11.71 -59.75
CA ALA A 722 15.10 13.03 -59.19
C ALA A 722 16.11 13.49 -58.12
N GLU A 723 16.65 12.58 -57.29
CA GLU A 723 17.72 12.92 -56.33
C GLU A 723 19.11 13.10 -56.98
N LEU A 724 19.35 12.52 -58.17
CA LEU A 724 20.65 12.58 -58.86
C LEU A 724 20.68 13.53 -60.08
N GLY A 725 19.53 14.09 -60.49
CA GLY A 725 19.31 14.94 -61.66
C GLY A 725 19.92 16.35 -61.59
N GLY A 726 21.22 16.45 -61.28
CA GLY A 726 21.94 17.73 -61.20
C GLY A 726 23.45 17.68 -61.49
N LEU A 727 24.03 16.51 -61.79
CA LEU A 727 25.48 16.35 -62.01
C LEU A 727 25.81 15.48 -63.24
N PHE A 728 25.38 15.92 -64.42
CA PHE A 728 26.04 15.54 -65.67
C PHE A 728 26.21 16.75 -66.59
N VAL A 729 27.46 17.06 -66.96
CA VAL A 729 27.82 18.16 -67.85
C VAL A 729 28.59 17.60 -69.04
N GLY A 730 27.97 17.57 -70.22
CA GLY A 730 28.66 17.26 -71.47
C GLY A 730 27.75 16.63 -72.54
N GLY A 731 27.82 17.17 -73.76
CA GLY A 731 27.26 16.57 -74.98
C GLY A 731 25.87 17.09 -75.39
N SER A 732 25.83 17.98 -76.38
CA SER A 732 24.58 18.40 -77.04
C SER A 732 24.39 17.64 -78.36
N THR A 733 23.21 17.03 -78.54
CA THR A 733 22.49 16.76 -79.82
C THR A 733 21.24 15.96 -79.46
N GLY A 734 20.10 16.07 -80.15
CA GLY A 734 19.71 16.97 -81.24
C GLY A 734 18.17 16.99 -81.36
N VAL A 735 17.60 18.03 -81.98
CA VAL A 735 16.14 18.23 -82.04
C VAL A 735 15.45 17.18 -82.91
N ALA A 736 14.37 16.58 -82.39
CA ALA A 736 13.32 15.94 -83.19
C ALA A 736 11.93 16.29 -82.61
N LYS A 737 11.15 17.09 -83.34
CA LYS A 737 9.72 17.33 -83.04
C LYS A 737 8.87 16.24 -83.70
N VAL A 738 7.99 15.61 -82.93
CA VAL A 738 6.74 14.98 -83.40
C VAL A 738 5.71 15.29 -82.31
N SER A 739 5.05 16.46 -82.37
CA SER A 739 3.70 16.61 -82.93
C SER A 739 2.68 15.62 -82.35
N GLU A 740 1.99 16.06 -81.29
CA GLU A 740 0.58 16.44 -81.39
C GLU A 740 -0.21 15.81 -82.56
N VAL A 741 -1.22 15.01 -82.21
CA VAL A 741 -2.64 15.25 -82.56
C VAL A 741 -3.52 14.27 -81.78
N ASP A 742 -4.70 14.73 -81.35
CA ASP A 742 -5.73 13.87 -80.77
C ASP A 742 -6.20 12.81 -81.78
N GLY A 743 -5.94 11.55 -81.44
CA GLY A 743 -6.57 10.36 -82.02
C GLY A 743 -7.14 9.50 -80.89
N ARG A 744 -8.00 10.09 -80.04
CA ARG A 744 -8.74 9.32 -79.04
C ARG A 744 -9.69 8.34 -79.77
N HIS A 745 -10.37 7.50 -78.98
CA HIS A 745 -11.80 7.30 -79.18
C HIS A 745 -12.54 8.24 -78.20
N LEU A 746 -13.02 9.42 -78.59
CA LEU A 746 -12.81 10.14 -79.86
C LEU A 746 -12.57 11.65 -79.61
#